data_AF-A0A853BP15-F1
#
_entry.id   AF-A0A853BP15-F1
#
_cell.length_a   1.000
_cell.length_b   1.000
_cell.length_c   1.000
_cell.angle_alpha   90.00
_cell.angle_beta   90.00
_cell.angle_gamma   90.00
#
_symmetry.space_group_name_H-M   'P 1'
#
loop_
_entity.id
_entity.type
_entity.pdbx_description
1 polymer ?
#
loop_
_entity_poly.entity_id
_entity_poly.type
_entity_poly.pdbx_seq_one_letter_code
_entity_poly.pdbx_strand_id
1 'polypeptide(L)'
;MGDPSGFSHAALAVWGKTGEGSRNPRISPEEWHPLVAHMVDTMEVAKQVWEHYLSAAFRDRFAEGLGVSGVDAHKTARSLFLWLAALHDLGKCAPGFQNQSQLHVRRATEALPFPGAPENHPHNLVSAHLLYAFTAEAGWAHEASAWVANVVGGHHGVFPQPGSAETPLRTTQIGGAEWRTVQRELFQMITRLADVPLGLLADHVPSIGSQLTCAGAVILCDWLASNEDLFHYSGPWTEDYPKLAAARARDFQRLMQLEDVWRPARPASAPRLYADRFGIREPRDTQTAAYEVAAEMDRPGLAIIEAPTGEGKTEAALAMAEVLAARFGFNGLFFGLPTQATGNQIFDRVLDKWLQRLPQDPLPTVGLVHGKASRHKRYHDLPLGGIGEHGEATPTASQWMRGSKKALLCPITVGTVDQLLFAGVSAPHVMLRHLALANKVVVIDEVHAYDAYMSHILHRVLHWLGQHRVPVILLSATLPPAQREALIAAYTGSPADVPAEGYPQITHVPAPLPEERAAASSFFAPSSAESPRPTARVRVAKRTEDRAADLAVELRPESGAGDLARLSGEIAERTAGGGCVLVLRNTVVRTQQTYEALRKFFPANELTLAHARFTAADRAALDERLRTGFGPPVPDAVTGEVAENQHRPARHVVVASQVAEQSLDVDFDLVVTDLAPVDLLVQRAGRLHRHRRPRRPAGLSSPVLVVTGYTGRSDGGPPSFPTSDGKPYPHHFLLRTLAVLRECDRVHIPDDVPGLIDQVYGGTPLGPKSWHSSMERAAENLRESLAALRRQASALLLAEPDPTASDLSELQHSASHGVDEESAGNRLSVRLGEPSAEIILLRKVDETTVCTVSAGEQTRIPLDRAPSAKRMKDAVLDQAIRLPLRMVPIEKLFLPAAWKHALWCQRLRVLVLSGRDGSVRESGKSFVYSSEAGWTHQNRDT
;
A
#
# COMPACT_ATOMS: atom_id res chain seq x y z
N MET A 1 -46.94 16.68 -32.41
CA MET A 1 -47.32 16.07 -31.12
C MET A 1 -46.02 15.82 -30.39
N GLY A 2 -45.79 16.52 -29.28
CA GLY A 2 -44.53 16.42 -28.54
C GLY A 2 -44.40 15.06 -27.88
N ASP A 3 -43.27 14.41 -28.10
CA ASP A 3 -42.88 13.17 -27.43
C ASP A 3 -42.85 13.41 -25.90
N PRO A 4 -43.52 12.59 -25.07
CA PRO A 4 -43.60 12.82 -23.62
C PRO A 4 -42.28 12.55 -22.88
N SER A 5 -41.25 12.03 -23.55
CA SER A 5 -39.91 11.79 -23.00
C SER A 5 -39.12 13.06 -22.64
N GLY A 6 -39.48 14.21 -23.22
CA GLY A 6 -38.75 15.48 -23.07
C GLY A 6 -37.43 15.56 -23.86
N PHE A 7 -37.02 14.49 -24.55
CA PHE A 7 -35.85 14.45 -25.42
C PHE A 7 -36.27 14.39 -26.91
N SER A 8 -35.43 14.93 -27.80
CA SER A 8 -35.64 14.83 -29.23
C SER A 8 -35.35 13.42 -29.73
N HIS A 9 -35.99 13.03 -30.84
CA HIS A 9 -35.71 11.76 -31.51
C HIS A 9 -34.21 11.59 -31.81
N ALA A 10 -33.51 12.68 -32.14
CA ALA A 10 -32.07 12.66 -32.40
C ALA A 10 -31.24 12.39 -31.13
N ALA A 11 -31.63 12.93 -29.97
CA ALA A 11 -31.00 12.63 -28.70
C ALA A 11 -31.20 11.17 -28.27
N LEU A 12 -32.36 10.60 -28.57
CA LEU A 12 -32.66 9.19 -28.28
C LEU A 12 -31.99 8.21 -29.24
N ALA A 13 -31.65 8.65 -30.46
CA ALA A 13 -31.06 7.81 -31.51
C ALA A 13 -29.56 7.53 -31.33
N VAL A 14 -28.84 8.36 -30.55
CA VAL A 14 -27.41 8.18 -30.31
C VAL A 14 -27.14 7.15 -29.21
N TRP A 15 -26.19 6.24 -29.44
CA TRP A 15 -25.85 5.16 -28.52
C TRP A 15 -24.70 5.55 -27.57
N GLY A 16 -24.74 5.04 -26.34
CA GLY A 16 -23.68 5.16 -25.33
C GLY A 16 -22.89 3.87 -25.09
N LYS A 17 -23.54 2.71 -25.22
CA LYS A 17 -22.94 1.36 -25.17
C LYS A 17 -23.57 0.45 -26.23
N THR A 18 -22.84 -0.57 -26.68
CA THR A 18 -23.31 -1.55 -27.69
C THR A 18 -22.94 -2.97 -27.29
N GLY A 19 -23.76 -3.95 -27.72
CA GLY A 19 -23.49 -5.37 -27.52
C GLY A 19 -22.32 -5.90 -28.35
N GLU A 20 -21.97 -5.26 -29.47
CA GLU A 20 -20.83 -5.66 -30.34
C GLU A 20 -19.49 -5.73 -29.57
N GLY A 21 -19.34 -4.92 -28.51
CA GLY A 21 -18.15 -4.91 -27.65
C GLY A 21 -18.30 -5.63 -26.31
N SER A 22 -19.47 -6.19 -26.02
CA SER A 22 -19.75 -6.82 -24.72
C SER A 22 -18.99 -8.15 -24.56
N ARG A 23 -18.50 -8.39 -23.34
CA ARG A 23 -17.93 -9.68 -22.94
C ARG A 23 -18.95 -10.57 -22.21
N ASN A 24 -20.16 -10.07 -22.00
CA ASN A 24 -21.23 -10.80 -21.34
C ASN A 24 -22.00 -11.65 -22.37
N PRO A 25 -22.00 -12.99 -22.26
CA PRO A 25 -22.67 -13.85 -23.23
C PRO A 25 -24.20 -13.70 -23.23
N ARG A 26 -24.78 -12.98 -22.26
CA ARG A 26 -26.22 -12.69 -22.19
C ARG A 26 -26.63 -11.48 -23.03
N ILE A 27 -25.68 -10.68 -23.51
CA ILE A 27 -25.95 -9.49 -24.32
C ILE A 27 -25.73 -9.83 -25.78
N SER A 28 -26.78 -9.71 -26.59
CA SER A 28 -26.67 -9.89 -28.03
C SER A 28 -25.89 -8.74 -28.67
N PRO A 29 -25.10 -8.97 -29.74
CA PRO A 29 -24.48 -7.90 -30.51
C PRO A 29 -25.47 -6.84 -31.02
N GLU A 30 -26.74 -7.21 -31.22
CA GLU A 30 -27.81 -6.30 -31.68
C GLU A 30 -28.39 -5.39 -30.57
N GLU A 31 -28.09 -5.69 -29.31
CA GLU A 31 -28.50 -4.87 -28.18
C GLU A 31 -27.64 -3.60 -28.08
N TRP A 32 -28.26 -2.53 -27.61
CA TRP A 32 -27.60 -1.25 -27.44
C TRP A 32 -28.22 -0.49 -26.27
N HIS A 33 -27.46 0.48 -25.77
CA HIS A 33 -27.89 1.36 -24.70
C HIS A 33 -27.86 2.81 -25.16
N PRO A 34 -28.98 3.56 -25.11
CA PRO A 34 -29.00 4.98 -25.47
C PRO A 34 -28.00 5.79 -24.64
N LEU A 35 -27.37 6.80 -25.24
CA LEU A 35 -26.43 7.66 -24.52
C LEU A 35 -27.12 8.32 -23.32
N VAL A 36 -28.32 8.87 -23.53
CA VAL A 36 -29.14 9.47 -22.47
C VAL A 36 -29.43 8.51 -21.31
N ALA A 37 -29.64 7.22 -21.61
CA ALA A 37 -29.88 6.19 -20.61
C ALA A 37 -28.63 6.00 -19.73
N HIS A 38 -27.45 5.86 -20.35
CA HIS A 38 -26.17 5.76 -19.64
C HIS A 38 -25.87 7.00 -18.79
N MET A 39 -26.16 8.21 -19.29
CA MET A 39 -25.98 9.46 -18.54
C MET A 39 -26.86 9.50 -17.28
N VAL A 40 -28.13 9.09 -17.39
CA VAL A 40 -29.06 9.02 -16.26
C VAL A 40 -28.71 7.88 -15.30
N ASP A 41 -28.29 6.72 -15.81
CA ASP A 41 -27.80 5.61 -14.98
C ASP A 41 -26.58 6.04 -14.15
N THR A 42 -25.62 6.71 -14.78
CA THR A 42 -24.41 7.21 -14.10
C THR A 42 -24.75 8.27 -13.06
N MET A 43 -25.74 9.13 -13.33
CA MET A 43 -26.26 10.11 -12.37
C MET A 43 -26.88 9.43 -11.14
N GLU A 44 -27.73 8.42 -11.34
CA GLU A 44 -28.38 7.69 -10.25
C GLU A 44 -27.36 6.86 -9.44
N VAL A 45 -26.34 6.29 -10.10
CA VAL A 45 -25.21 5.65 -9.42
C VAL A 45 -24.40 6.66 -8.61
N ALA A 46 -24.11 7.83 -9.18
CA ALA A 46 -23.39 8.89 -8.48
C ALA A 46 -24.14 9.35 -7.23
N LYS A 47 -25.47 9.37 -7.27
CA LYS A 47 -26.30 9.63 -6.09
C LYS A 47 -26.06 8.61 -4.98
N GLN A 48 -26.03 7.32 -5.32
CA GLN A 48 -25.75 6.25 -4.35
C GLN A 48 -24.32 6.35 -3.79
N VAL A 49 -23.33 6.62 -4.65
CA VAL A 49 -21.93 6.80 -4.25
C VAL A 49 -21.78 7.98 -3.30
N TRP A 50 -22.41 9.12 -3.61
CA TRP A 50 -22.36 10.32 -2.76
C TRP A 50 -23.00 10.09 -1.40
N GLU A 51 -24.17 9.45 -1.37
CA GLU A 51 -24.96 9.30 -0.14
C GLU A 51 -24.37 8.24 0.79
N HIS A 52 -23.90 7.11 0.24
CA HIS A 52 -23.57 5.92 1.02
C HIS A 52 -22.08 5.55 1.07
N TYR A 53 -21.31 5.87 0.02
CA TYR A 53 -19.89 5.47 -0.06
C TYR A 53 -18.94 6.60 0.35
N LEU A 54 -19.14 7.82 -0.14
CA LEU A 54 -18.26 8.95 0.15
C LEU A 54 -18.41 9.42 1.60
N SER A 55 -17.26 9.58 2.27
CA SER A 55 -17.16 10.03 3.66
C SER A 55 -17.72 11.44 3.84
N ALA A 56 -18.16 11.78 5.06
CA ALA A 56 -18.55 13.15 5.38
C ALA A 56 -17.36 14.11 5.15
N ALA A 57 -16.16 13.73 5.57
CA ALA A 57 -14.93 14.48 5.33
C ALA A 57 -14.71 14.85 3.85
N PHE A 58 -14.96 13.90 2.94
CA PHE A 58 -14.87 14.15 1.50
C PHE A 58 -15.93 15.17 1.06
N ARG A 59 -17.19 14.98 1.46
CA ARG A 59 -18.31 15.84 1.06
C ARG A 59 -18.15 17.27 1.58
N ASP A 60 -17.67 17.42 2.81
CA ASP A 60 -17.39 18.70 3.47
C ASP A 60 -16.28 19.44 2.72
N ARG A 61 -15.16 18.77 2.42
CA ARG A 61 -14.06 19.38 1.63
C ARG A 61 -14.47 19.76 0.22
N PHE A 62 -15.26 18.91 -0.44
CA PHE A 62 -15.73 19.22 -1.79
C PHE A 62 -16.67 20.43 -1.78
N ALA A 63 -17.56 20.53 -0.79
CA ALA A 63 -18.44 21.68 -0.61
C ALA A 63 -17.69 22.96 -0.23
N GLU A 64 -16.71 22.89 0.68
CA GLU A 64 -15.86 24.02 1.08
C GLU A 64 -15.15 24.66 -0.13
N GLY A 65 -14.68 23.83 -1.07
CA GLY A 65 -14.01 24.30 -2.29
C GLY A 65 -14.90 25.03 -3.29
N LEU A 66 -16.22 25.05 -3.09
CA LEU A 66 -17.17 25.71 -4.00
C LEU A 66 -17.54 27.13 -3.56
N GLY A 67 -17.03 27.64 -2.43
CA GLY A 67 -17.28 29.00 -1.97
C GLY A 67 -18.74 29.34 -1.61
N VAL A 68 -19.65 28.36 -1.70
CA VAL A 68 -21.05 28.49 -1.32
C VAL A 68 -21.18 28.30 0.19
N SER A 69 -21.89 29.19 0.88
CA SER A 69 -22.09 29.13 2.34
C SER A 69 -23.43 28.52 2.73
N GLY A 70 -23.50 27.91 3.92
CA GLY A 70 -24.74 27.40 4.52
C GLY A 70 -25.25 26.07 3.99
N VAL A 71 -26.54 25.78 4.21
CA VAL A 71 -27.21 24.51 3.84
C VAL A 71 -27.17 24.24 2.33
N ASP A 72 -27.04 25.29 1.53
CA ASP A 72 -26.95 25.20 0.07
C ASP A 72 -25.62 24.65 -0.43
N ALA A 73 -24.55 24.68 0.38
CA ALA A 73 -23.21 24.23 -0.02
C ALA A 73 -23.17 22.74 -0.32
N HIS A 74 -23.68 21.91 0.59
CA HIS A 74 -23.72 20.45 0.40
C HIS A 74 -24.68 20.03 -0.72
N LYS A 75 -25.82 20.72 -0.84
CA LYS A 75 -26.77 20.46 -1.93
C LYS A 75 -26.12 20.79 -3.27
N THR A 76 -25.47 21.95 -3.38
CA THR A 76 -24.77 22.39 -4.59
C THR A 76 -23.64 21.44 -4.94
N ALA A 77 -22.81 21.04 -3.97
CA ALA A 77 -21.71 20.10 -4.16
C ALA A 77 -22.20 18.74 -4.67
N ARG A 78 -23.28 18.22 -4.07
CA ARG A 78 -23.95 17.00 -4.52
C ARG A 78 -24.43 17.16 -5.96
N SER A 79 -25.24 18.19 -6.25
CA SER A 79 -25.78 18.42 -7.60
C SER A 79 -24.68 18.57 -8.66
N LEU A 80 -23.60 19.28 -8.35
CA LEU A 80 -22.44 19.42 -9.23
C LEU A 80 -21.74 18.08 -9.48
N PHE A 81 -21.54 17.26 -8.45
CA PHE A 81 -20.96 15.92 -8.60
C PHE A 81 -21.83 15.02 -9.49
N LEU A 82 -23.15 15.01 -9.28
CA LEU A 82 -24.09 14.25 -10.12
C LEU A 82 -24.02 14.71 -11.58
N TRP A 83 -23.96 16.02 -11.80
CA TRP A 83 -23.86 16.63 -13.12
C TRP A 83 -22.56 16.25 -13.84
N LEU A 84 -21.40 16.32 -13.15
CA LEU A 84 -20.11 15.90 -13.70
C LEU A 84 -20.11 14.41 -14.07
N ALA A 85 -20.64 13.56 -13.19
CA ALA A 85 -20.74 12.12 -13.45
C ALA A 85 -21.65 11.82 -14.64
N ALA A 86 -22.79 12.49 -14.77
CA ALA A 86 -23.72 12.30 -15.87
C ALA A 86 -23.16 12.78 -17.23
N LEU A 87 -22.39 13.87 -17.24
CA LEU A 87 -21.84 14.47 -18.46
C LEU A 87 -20.49 13.88 -18.93
N HIS A 88 -19.89 12.93 -18.19
CA HIS A 88 -18.56 12.43 -18.52
C HIS A 88 -18.43 11.90 -19.96
N ASP A 89 -19.51 11.30 -20.47
CA ASP A 89 -19.60 10.66 -21.78
C ASP A 89 -20.33 11.50 -22.84
N LEU A 90 -20.59 12.80 -22.59
CA LEU A 90 -21.29 13.69 -23.53
C LEU A 90 -20.65 13.68 -24.94
N GLY A 91 -19.32 13.55 -25.02
CA GLY A 91 -18.55 13.47 -26.25
C GLY A 91 -18.80 12.22 -27.10
N LYS A 92 -19.57 11.23 -26.60
CA LYS A 92 -20.11 10.13 -27.42
C LYS A 92 -21.18 10.61 -28.40
N CYS A 93 -21.82 11.76 -28.12
CA CYS A 93 -22.70 12.46 -29.05
C CYS A 93 -21.87 13.18 -30.14
N ALA A 94 -21.10 12.41 -30.90
CA ALA A 94 -20.21 12.90 -31.95
C ALA A 94 -20.20 11.91 -33.12
N PRO A 95 -20.11 12.40 -34.38
CA PRO A 95 -20.23 11.54 -35.56
C PRO A 95 -19.13 10.47 -35.61
N GLY A 96 -17.89 10.80 -35.23
CA GLY A 96 -16.78 9.85 -35.19
C GLY A 96 -17.00 8.68 -34.24
N PHE A 97 -17.57 8.93 -33.05
CA PHE A 97 -17.88 7.89 -32.08
C PHE A 97 -19.07 7.04 -32.53
N GLN A 98 -20.16 7.68 -32.98
CA GLN A 98 -21.36 6.96 -33.41
C GLN A 98 -21.09 6.04 -34.62
N ASN A 99 -20.12 6.40 -35.46
CA ASN A 99 -19.68 5.61 -36.61
C ASN A 99 -18.82 4.37 -36.26
N GLN A 100 -18.46 4.16 -35.00
CA GLN A 100 -17.67 2.98 -34.58
C GLN A 100 -18.48 1.67 -34.66
N SER A 101 -19.81 1.73 -34.54
CA SER A 101 -20.71 0.58 -34.65
C SER A 101 -21.44 0.60 -36.00
N GLN A 102 -21.10 -0.32 -36.89
CA GLN A 102 -21.78 -0.45 -38.19
C GLN A 102 -23.25 -0.89 -38.03
N LEU A 103 -23.56 -1.57 -36.92
CA LEU A 103 -24.90 -2.05 -36.62
C LEU A 103 -25.82 -0.93 -36.12
N HIS A 104 -25.30 -0.03 -35.29
CA HIS A 104 -26.11 1.00 -34.62
C HIS A 104 -26.02 2.38 -35.26
N VAL A 105 -25.02 2.66 -36.10
CA VAL A 105 -24.85 3.94 -36.79
C VAL A 105 -26.08 4.35 -37.61
N ARG A 106 -26.82 3.38 -38.17
CA ARG A 106 -28.01 3.63 -39.01
C ARG A 106 -29.04 4.51 -38.29
N ARG A 107 -29.27 4.27 -37.00
CA ARG A 107 -30.22 5.03 -36.17
C ARG A 107 -29.80 6.50 -36.07
N ALA A 108 -28.52 6.74 -35.84
CA ALA A 108 -27.97 8.08 -35.78
C ALA A 108 -28.01 8.77 -37.16
N THR A 109 -27.69 8.07 -38.25
CA THR A 109 -27.71 8.65 -39.61
C THR A 109 -29.11 8.99 -40.12
N GLU A 110 -30.14 8.30 -39.62
CA GLU A 110 -31.54 8.62 -39.92
C GLU A 110 -32.01 9.89 -39.20
N ALA A 111 -31.39 10.23 -38.06
CA ALA A 111 -31.78 11.36 -37.23
C ALA A 111 -30.86 12.59 -37.35
N LEU A 112 -29.60 12.42 -37.78
CA LEU A 112 -28.57 13.45 -37.79
C LEU A 112 -27.71 13.40 -39.06
N PRO A 113 -27.28 14.56 -39.61
CA PRO A 113 -26.42 14.60 -40.78
C PRO A 113 -24.97 14.24 -40.42
N PHE A 114 -24.44 13.17 -41.01
CA PHE A 114 -23.04 12.78 -40.83
C PHE A 114 -22.12 13.51 -41.82
N PRO A 115 -20.91 13.94 -41.40
CA PRO A 115 -19.91 14.44 -42.33
C PRO A 115 -19.44 13.32 -43.26
N GLY A 116 -19.01 13.66 -44.48
CA GLY A 116 -18.60 12.67 -45.48
C GLY A 116 -17.41 11.78 -45.05
N ALA A 117 -16.56 12.28 -44.14
CA ALA A 117 -15.49 11.52 -43.51
C ALA A 117 -15.45 11.83 -42.00
N PRO A 118 -16.24 11.11 -41.18
CA PRO A 118 -16.22 11.26 -39.73
C PRO A 118 -14.86 10.82 -39.18
N GLU A 119 -14.22 11.68 -38.39
CA GLU A 119 -12.94 11.38 -37.75
C GLU A 119 -13.19 10.89 -36.33
N ASN A 120 -12.59 9.75 -35.99
CA ASN A 120 -12.64 9.27 -34.62
C ASN A 120 -11.69 10.10 -33.74
N HIS A 121 -12.25 10.82 -32.77
CA HIS A 121 -11.50 11.54 -31.75
C HIS A 121 -11.87 10.96 -30.37
N PRO A 122 -10.92 10.84 -29.42
CA PRO A 122 -11.23 10.30 -28.10
C PRO A 122 -12.40 11.04 -27.46
N HIS A 123 -13.46 10.31 -27.10
CA HIS A 123 -14.72 10.91 -26.69
C HIS A 123 -14.61 11.71 -25.39
N ASN A 124 -13.66 11.36 -24.52
CA ASN A 124 -13.35 12.14 -23.32
C ASN A 124 -12.82 13.54 -23.64
N LEU A 125 -12.01 13.70 -24.69
CA LEU A 125 -11.55 15.01 -25.14
C LEU A 125 -12.70 15.81 -25.77
N VAL A 126 -13.59 15.14 -26.51
CA VAL A 126 -14.82 15.78 -27.01
C VAL A 126 -15.71 16.22 -25.84
N SER A 127 -15.92 15.38 -24.82
CA SER A 127 -16.68 15.74 -23.62
C SER A 127 -16.08 16.97 -22.92
N ALA A 128 -14.75 16.98 -22.73
CA ALA A 128 -14.04 18.11 -22.12
C ALA A 128 -14.23 19.40 -22.91
N HIS A 129 -14.07 19.35 -24.24
CA HIS A 129 -14.27 20.49 -25.13
C HIS A 129 -15.71 21.01 -25.09
N LEU A 130 -16.70 20.10 -25.17
CA LEU A 130 -18.12 20.47 -25.10
C LEU A 130 -18.46 21.14 -23.77
N LEU A 131 -17.96 20.58 -22.66
CA LEU A 131 -18.23 21.09 -21.32
C LEU A 131 -17.58 22.46 -21.10
N TYR A 132 -16.33 22.63 -21.53
CA TYR A 132 -15.64 23.92 -21.53
C TYR A 132 -16.43 24.96 -22.33
N ALA A 133 -16.80 24.64 -23.58
CA ALA A 133 -17.51 25.56 -24.45
C ALA A 133 -18.89 25.95 -23.88
N PHE A 134 -19.68 25.01 -23.38
CA PHE A 134 -21.01 25.31 -22.85
C PHE A 134 -20.98 26.10 -21.54
N THR A 135 -19.99 25.87 -20.67
CA THR A 135 -19.82 26.66 -19.44
C THR A 135 -19.29 28.06 -19.74
N ALA A 136 -18.33 28.20 -20.66
CA ALA A 136 -17.84 29.49 -21.12
C ALA A 136 -18.94 30.34 -21.78
N GLU A 137 -19.78 29.73 -22.63
CA GLU A 137 -20.97 30.37 -23.20
C GLU A 137 -21.99 30.79 -22.12
N ALA A 138 -22.03 30.09 -20.98
CA ALA A 138 -22.85 30.44 -19.82
C ALA A 138 -22.20 31.50 -18.91
N GLY A 139 -21.05 32.06 -19.31
CA GLY A 139 -20.37 33.14 -18.60
C GLY A 139 -19.43 32.70 -17.47
N TRP A 140 -19.00 31.43 -17.45
CA TRP A 140 -18.03 30.96 -16.46
C TRP A 140 -16.64 31.53 -16.73
N ALA A 141 -15.88 31.77 -15.65
CA ALA A 141 -14.46 32.07 -15.71
C ALA A 141 -13.70 30.92 -16.41
N HIS A 142 -12.58 31.28 -17.05
CA HIS A 142 -11.77 30.32 -17.80
C HIS A 142 -11.33 29.13 -16.92
N GLU A 143 -10.84 29.42 -15.73
CA GLU A 143 -10.36 28.45 -14.75
C GLU A 143 -11.50 27.53 -14.27
N ALA A 144 -12.69 28.10 -14.06
CA ALA A 144 -13.90 27.37 -13.67
C ALA A 144 -14.33 26.38 -14.77
N SER A 145 -14.33 26.82 -16.03
CA SER A 145 -14.61 25.98 -17.19
C SER A 145 -13.52 24.91 -17.42
N ALA A 146 -12.26 25.24 -17.21
CA ALA A 146 -11.13 24.34 -17.43
C ALA A 146 -11.13 23.17 -16.43
N TRP A 147 -11.40 23.41 -15.14
CA TRP A 147 -11.35 22.32 -14.16
C TRP A 147 -12.48 21.29 -14.36
N VAL A 148 -13.71 21.73 -14.65
CA VAL A 148 -14.82 20.80 -14.93
C VAL A 148 -14.56 19.99 -16.19
N ALA A 149 -14.00 20.64 -17.23
CA ALA A 149 -13.60 19.98 -18.46
C ALA A 149 -12.50 18.94 -18.23
N ASN A 150 -11.50 19.25 -17.40
CA ASN A 150 -10.43 18.32 -17.05
C ASN A 150 -10.92 17.12 -16.23
N VAL A 151 -11.81 17.33 -15.26
CA VAL A 151 -12.40 16.23 -14.46
C VAL A 151 -13.12 15.22 -15.37
N VAL A 152 -13.94 15.72 -16.30
CA VAL A 152 -14.64 14.87 -17.27
C VAL A 152 -13.69 14.29 -18.32
N GLY A 153 -12.74 15.07 -18.83
CA GLY A 153 -11.76 14.61 -19.81
C GLY A 153 -10.81 13.54 -19.28
N GLY A 154 -10.60 13.50 -17.97
CA GLY A 154 -9.72 12.55 -17.29
C GLY A 154 -10.31 11.16 -17.03
N HIS A 155 -11.56 10.89 -17.40
CA HIS A 155 -12.26 9.68 -16.93
C HIS A 155 -11.70 8.33 -17.46
N HIS A 156 -10.85 8.33 -18.50
CA HIS A 156 -10.08 7.13 -18.92
C HIS A 156 -8.76 6.95 -18.17
N GLY A 157 -8.53 7.74 -17.11
CA GLY A 157 -7.38 7.62 -16.23
C GLY A 157 -6.19 8.50 -16.59
N VAL A 158 -6.28 9.34 -17.63
CA VAL A 158 -5.27 10.34 -18.01
C VAL A 158 -5.96 11.67 -18.31
N PHE A 159 -5.47 12.76 -17.71
CA PHE A 159 -6.02 14.11 -17.94
C PHE A 159 -5.65 14.68 -19.33
N PRO A 160 -6.51 15.52 -19.93
CA PRO A 160 -6.17 16.30 -21.11
C PRO A 160 -4.93 17.17 -20.87
N GLN A 161 -4.13 17.41 -21.91
CA GLN A 161 -3.01 18.36 -21.82
C GLN A 161 -3.55 19.80 -21.72
N PRO A 162 -2.78 20.75 -21.15
CA PRO A 162 -3.17 22.16 -21.06
C PRO A 162 -3.61 22.70 -22.42
N GLY A 163 -4.71 23.44 -22.46
CA GLY A 163 -5.28 23.99 -23.69
C GLY A 163 -6.08 23.02 -24.57
N SER A 164 -6.06 21.72 -24.28
CA SER A 164 -6.75 20.72 -25.12
C SER A 164 -8.27 20.90 -25.12
N ALA A 165 -8.86 21.33 -24.00
CA ALA A 165 -10.30 21.56 -23.91
C ALA A 165 -10.73 22.81 -24.68
N GLU A 166 -9.90 23.86 -24.71
CA GLU A 166 -10.22 25.09 -25.45
C GLU A 166 -10.05 24.93 -26.97
N THR A 167 -9.20 24.01 -27.39
CA THR A 167 -8.85 23.81 -28.80
C THR A 167 -10.11 23.50 -29.62
N PRO A 168 -10.47 24.33 -30.63
CA PRO A 168 -11.66 24.10 -31.45
C PRO A 168 -11.59 22.77 -32.20
N LEU A 169 -12.65 21.96 -32.08
CA LEU A 169 -12.78 20.71 -32.83
C LEU A 169 -13.40 20.93 -34.21
N ARG A 170 -12.99 20.11 -35.18
CA ARG A 170 -13.52 20.17 -36.56
C ARG A 170 -14.92 19.58 -36.65
N THR A 171 -15.71 20.01 -37.63
CA THR A 171 -17.03 19.42 -37.94
C THR A 171 -16.97 17.90 -38.16
N THR A 172 -15.86 17.38 -38.70
CA THR A 172 -15.62 15.94 -38.87
C THR A 172 -15.48 15.19 -37.55
N GLN A 173 -15.11 15.87 -36.47
CA GLN A 173 -14.86 15.31 -35.15
C GLN A 173 -16.07 15.48 -34.22
N ILE A 174 -16.70 16.66 -34.20
CA ILE A 174 -17.76 17.01 -33.25
C ILE A 174 -19.16 17.13 -33.88
N GLY A 175 -19.26 17.15 -35.22
CA GLY A 175 -20.51 17.32 -35.95
C GLY A 175 -20.88 18.78 -36.25
N GLY A 176 -21.91 18.95 -37.09
CA GLY A 176 -22.44 20.27 -37.53
C GLY A 176 -23.43 20.91 -36.54
N ALA A 177 -24.24 21.85 -37.03
CA ALA A 177 -25.17 22.61 -36.20
C ALA A 177 -26.28 21.74 -35.55
N GLU A 178 -26.73 20.71 -36.25
CA GLU A 178 -27.73 19.74 -35.78
C GLU A 178 -27.17 18.89 -34.63
N TRP A 179 -25.90 18.45 -34.75
CA TRP A 179 -25.19 17.77 -33.66
C TRP A 179 -25.03 18.68 -32.45
N ARG A 180 -24.64 19.94 -32.66
CA ARG A 180 -24.50 20.94 -31.59
C ARG A 180 -25.83 21.19 -30.87
N THR A 181 -26.95 21.12 -31.59
CA THR A 181 -28.30 21.24 -31.02
C THR A 181 -28.58 20.08 -30.06
N VAL A 182 -28.32 18.83 -30.48
CA VAL A 182 -28.50 17.64 -29.61
C VAL A 182 -27.54 17.65 -28.43
N GLN A 183 -26.28 17.99 -28.64
CA GLN A 183 -25.29 18.11 -27.55
C GLN A 183 -25.74 19.13 -26.50
N ARG A 184 -26.26 20.28 -26.92
CA ARG A 184 -26.78 21.31 -26.02
C ARG A 184 -28.06 20.87 -25.32
N GLU A 185 -28.94 20.17 -26.03
CA GLU A 185 -30.16 19.58 -25.47
C GLU A 185 -29.83 18.61 -24.33
N LEU A 186 -28.92 17.65 -24.56
CA LEU A 186 -28.45 16.70 -23.55
C LEU A 186 -27.83 17.42 -22.35
N PHE A 187 -26.94 18.40 -22.60
CA PHE A 187 -26.34 19.23 -21.55
C PHE A 187 -27.40 19.94 -20.69
N GLN A 188 -28.37 20.60 -21.31
CA GLN A 188 -29.42 21.35 -20.60
C GLN A 188 -30.35 20.42 -19.83
N MET A 189 -30.69 19.26 -20.39
CA MET A 189 -31.57 18.32 -19.71
C MET A 189 -30.90 17.74 -18.47
N ILE A 190 -29.64 17.29 -18.58
CA ILE A 190 -28.88 16.79 -17.44
C ILE A 190 -28.67 17.89 -16.39
N THR A 191 -28.43 19.13 -16.81
CA THR A 191 -28.35 20.30 -15.91
C THR A 191 -29.64 20.47 -15.10
N ARG A 192 -30.82 20.34 -15.74
CA ARG A 192 -32.12 20.38 -15.05
C ARG A 192 -32.33 19.18 -14.13
N LEU A 193 -32.01 17.97 -14.57
CA LEU A 193 -32.19 16.74 -13.78
C LEU A 193 -31.29 16.71 -12.54
N ALA A 194 -30.06 17.20 -12.65
CA ALA A 194 -29.11 17.28 -11.55
C ALA A 194 -29.44 18.40 -10.55
N ASP A 195 -30.33 19.35 -10.90
CA ASP A 195 -30.66 20.54 -10.09
C ASP A 195 -29.39 21.31 -9.66
N VAL A 196 -28.47 21.56 -10.61
CA VAL A 196 -27.19 22.23 -10.36
C VAL A 196 -27.30 23.74 -10.63
N PRO A 197 -26.98 24.60 -9.64
CA PRO A 197 -27.07 26.05 -9.81
C PRO A 197 -25.82 26.60 -10.53
N LEU A 198 -25.73 26.41 -11.85
CA LEU A 198 -24.53 26.78 -12.63
C LEU A 198 -24.10 28.25 -12.46
N GLY A 199 -25.05 29.18 -12.27
CA GLY A 199 -24.74 30.60 -12.07
C GLY A 199 -23.97 30.89 -10.77
N LEU A 200 -24.11 30.07 -9.73
CA LEU A 200 -23.38 30.22 -8.47
C LEU A 200 -21.95 29.68 -8.56
N LEU A 201 -21.64 28.89 -9.58
CA LEU A 201 -20.38 28.16 -9.72
C LEU A 201 -19.42 28.79 -10.74
N ALA A 202 -19.86 29.85 -11.42
CA ALA A 202 -19.17 30.44 -12.56
C ALA A 202 -17.73 30.90 -12.29
N ASP A 203 -17.43 31.30 -11.04
CA ASP A 203 -16.12 31.82 -10.64
C ASP A 203 -15.41 30.92 -9.61
N HIS A 204 -15.94 29.72 -9.34
CA HIS A 204 -15.46 28.86 -8.26
C HIS A 204 -14.59 27.71 -8.79
N VAL A 205 -13.38 27.61 -8.23
CA VAL A 205 -12.39 26.58 -8.55
C VAL A 205 -12.03 25.83 -7.27
N PRO A 206 -12.44 24.55 -7.13
CA PRO A 206 -12.00 23.73 -6.01
C PRO A 206 -10.49 23.52 -6.04
N SER A 207 -9.90 23.23 -4.88
CA SER A 207 -8.48 22.87 -4.81
C SER A 207 -8.16 21.66 -5.72
N ILE A 208 -6.92 21.60 -6.20
CA ILE A 208 -6.46 20.51 -7.07
C ILE A 208 -6.69 19.12 -6.44
N GLY A 209 -6.61 19.00 -5.12
CA GLY A 209 -6.92 17.77 -4.39
C GLY A 209 -8.41 17.38 -4.47
N SER A 210 -9.32 18.35 -4.32
CA SER A 210 -10.74 18.14 -4.49
C SER A 210 -11.11 17.77 -5.92
N GLN A 211 -10.50 18.42 -6.92
CA GLN A 211 -10.70 18.07 -8.32
C GLN A 211 -10.22 16.63 -8.60
N LEU A 212 -9.03 16.26 -8.13
CA LEU A 212 -8.43 14.94 -8.37
C LEU A 212 -9.29 13.81 -7.77
N THR A 213 -9.76 14.00 -6.54
CA THR A 213 -10.60 13.00 -5.87
C THR A 213 -12.01 12.95 -6.46
N CYS A 214 -12.56 14.08 -6.93
CA CYS A 214 -13.79 14.13 -7.71
C CYS A 214 -13.66 13.38 -9.04
N ALA A 215 -12.56 13.54 -9.78
CA ALA A 215 -12.30 12.78 -11.00
C ALA A 215 -12.26 11.27 -10.72
N GLY A 216 -11.61 10.85 -9.63
CA GLY A 216 -11.66 9.46 -9.18
C GLY A 216 -13.09 8.98 -8.91
N ALA A 217 -13.92 9.80 -8.27
CA ALA A 217 -15.31 9.46 -7.97
C ALA A 217 -16.17 9.35 -9.25
N VAL A 218 -15.96 10.21 -10.25
CA VAL A 218 -16.62 10.12 -11.57
C VAL A 218 -16.26 8.81 -12.27
N ILE A 219 -14.97 8.43 -12.27
CA ILE A 219 -14.53 7.14 -12.85
C ILE A 219 -15.18 5.96 -12.13
N LEU A 220 -15.25 6.02 -10.79
CA LEU A 220 -15.95 5.00 -10.01
C LEU A 220 -17.40 4.90 -10.49
N CYS A 221 -18.12 6.01 -10.64
CA CYS A 221 -19.51 6.00 -11.09
C CYS A 221 -19.69 5.39 -12.48
N ASP A 222 -18.83 5.71 -13.46
CA ASP A 222 -18.91 5.10 -14.80
C ASP A 222 -18.61 3.59 -14.76
N TRP A 223 -17.61 3.15 -13.98
CA TRP A 223 -17.30 1.72 -13.83
C TRP A 223 -18.44 0.93 -13.18
N LEU A 224 -19.16 1.56 -12.25
CA LEU A 224 -20.32 0.98 -11.58
C LEU A 224 -21.53 0.95 -12.54
N ALA A 225 -21.80 2.05 -13.26
CA ALA A 225 -22.88 2.15 -14.25
C ALA A 225 -22.66 1.27 -15.50
N SER A 226 -21.40 0.92 -15.80
CA SER A 226 -21.04 0.01 -16.90
C SER A 226 -21.22 -1.48 -16.56
N ASN A 227 -21.83 -1.84 -15.42
CA ASN A 227 -22.09 -3.23 -15.08
C ASN A 227 -23.28 -3.79 -15.87
N GLU A 228 -22.95 -4.55 -16.91
CA GLU A 228 -23.88 -5.17 -17.87
C GLU A 228 -24.91 -6.13 -17.26
N ASP A 229 -24.63 -6.73 -16.09
CA ASP A 229 -25.60 -7.60 -15.42
C ASP A 229 -26.73 -6.79 -14.74
N LEU A 230 -26.49 -5.51 -14.45
CA LEU A 230 -27.42 -4.63 -13.73
C LEU A 230 -28.04 -3.57 -14.65
N PHE A 231 -27.24 -3.02 -15.56
CA PHE A 231 -27.67 -2.10 -16.60
C PHE A 231 -27.72 -2.83 -17.94
N HIS A 232 -28.62 -3.82 -18.02
CA HIS A 232 -28.77 -4.65 -19.22
C HIS A 232 -29.25 -3.84 -20.44
N TYR A 233 -28.60 -4.06 -21.58
CA TYR A 233 -28.87 -3.34 -22.83
C TYR A 233 -30.13 -3.89 -23.48
N SER A 234 -31.26 -3.19 -23.34
CA SER A 234 -32.56 -3.75 -23.74
C SER A 234 -33.40 -2.86 -24.65
N GLY A 235 -32.78 -1.83 -25.26
CA GLY A 235 -33.41 -1.05 -26.32
C GLY A 235 -33.77 0.40 -25.93
N PRO A 236 -34.69 1.04 -26.68
CA PRO A 236 -34.82 2.49 -26.68
C PRO A 236 -35.32 3.04 -25.34
N TRP A 237 -35.03 4.32 -25.10
CA TRP A 237 -35.52 5.07 -23.96
C TRP A 237 -37.04 4.99 -23.83
N THR A 238 -37.53 4.84 -22.60
CA THR A 238 -38.95 4.88 -22.26
C THR A 238 -39.21 5.98 -21.23
N GLU A 239 -40.45 6.47 -21.14
CA GLU A 239 -40.83 7.51 -20.17
C GLU A 239 -40.56 7.10 -18.71
N ASP A 240 -40.68 5.81 -18.39
CA ASP A 240 -40.41 5.28 -17.05
C ASP A 240 -38.92 4.96 -16.81
N TYR A 241 -38.04 5.19 -17.79
CA TYR A 241 -36.62 4.87 -17.68
C TYR A 241 -35.94 5.52 -16.46
N PRO A 242 -36.15 6.80 -16.11
CA PRO A 242 -35.56 7.38 -14.90
C PRO A 242 -35.93 6.64 -13.61
N LYS A 243 -37.17 6.14 -13.50
CA LYS A 243 -37.60 5.34 -12.33
C LYS A 243 -36.90 3.99 -12.32
N LEU A 244 -36.73 3.37 -13.50
CA LEU A 244 -36.01 2.12 -13.66
C LEU A 244 -34.52 2.28 -13.32
N ALA A 245 -33.86 3.33 -13.81
CA ALA A 245 -32.48 3.68 -13.49
C ALA A 245 -32.29 3.87 -11.98
N ALA A 246 -33.18 4.62 -11.32
CA ALA A 246 -33.15 4.81 -9.88
C ALA A 246 -33.36 3.50 -9.09
N ALA A 247 -34.22 2.60 -9.59
CA ALA A 247 -34.42 1.27 -8.99
C ALA A 247 -33.17 0.40 -9.15
N ARG A 248 -32.61 0.32 -10.36
CA ARG A 248 -31.35 -0.39 -10.66
C ARG A 248 -30.19 0.12 -9.82
N ALA A 249 -30.05 1.43 -9.65
CA ALA A 249 -29.02 2.02 -8.81
C ALA A 249 -29.17 1.63 -7.32
N ARG A 250 -30.40 1.52 -6.78
CA ARG A 250 -30.63 1.00 -5.42
C ARG A 250 -30.33 -0.49 -5.30
N ASP A 251 -30.68 -1.30 -6.30
CA ASP A 251 -30.33 -2.73 -6.30
C ASP A 251 -28.80 -2.91 -6.41
N PHE A 252 -28.15 -2.08 -7.22
CA PHE A 252 -26.70 -2.00 -7.35
C PHE A 252 -26.03 -1.68 -6.02
N GLN A 253 -26.50 -0.66 -5.30
CA GLN A 253 -26.02 -0.27 -3.98
C GLN A 253 -25.96 -1.47 -3.02
N ARG A 254 -27.01 -2.30 -2.99
CA ARG A 254 -27.09 -3.51 -2.15
C ARG A 254 -26.11 -4.59 -2.60
N LEU A 255 -26.09 -4.92 -3.90
CA LEU A 255 -25.23 -5.96 -4.46
C LEU A 255 -23.73 -5.66 -4.28
N MET A 256 -23.40 -4.38 -4.32
CA MET A 256 -22.02 -3.89 -4.28
C MET A 256 -21.58 -3.51 -2.87
N GLN A 257 -22.49 -3.62 -1.90
CA GLN A 257 -22.24 -3.34 -0.49
C GLN A 257 -21.72 -1.92 -0.26
N LEU A 258 -22.28 -0.95 -0.99
CA LEU A 258 -21.87 0.46 -0.87
C LEU A 258 -22.23 1.06 0.49
N GLU A 259 -23.21 0.48 1.23
CA GLU A 259 -23.56 0.89 2.59
C GLU A 259 -22.73 0.24 3.69
N ASP A 260 -21.99 -0.83 3.36
CA ASP A 260 -21.15 -1.59 4.28
C ASP A 260 -19.81 -0.86 4.46
N VAL A 261 -19.89 0.44 4.73
CA VAL A 261 -18.79 1.33 5.10
C VAL A 261 -18.58 1.28 6.61
N TRP A 262 -17.39 1.69 7.06
CA TRP A 262 -17.11 1.74 8.49
C TRP A 262 -17.79 2.96 9.12
N ARG A 263 -18.58 2.74 10.17
CA ARG A 263 -19.25 3.76 10.97
C ARG A 263 -18.52 3.86 12.32
N PRO A 264 -17.44 4.66 12.40
CA PRO A 264 -16.63 4.74 13.60
C PRO A 264 -17.45 5.29 14.78
N ALA A 265 -17.29 4.66 15.94
CA ALA A 265 -17.87 5.13 17.19
C ALA A 265 -16.75 5.61 18.10
N ARG A 266 -16.96 6.69 18.85
CA ARG A 266 -16.00 7.18 19.84
C ARG A 266 -16.46 6.81 21.26
N PRO A 267 -15.84 5.81 21.91
CA PRO A 267 -16.03 5.58 23.33
C PRO A 267 -15.55 6.76 24.16
N ALA A 268 -16.17 6.95 25.34
CA ALA A 268 -15.92 8.09 26.23
C ALA A 268 -14.51 8.15 26.84
N SER A 269 -13.76 7.04 26.85
CA SER A 269 -12.41 6.97 27.43
C SER A 269 -11.54 5.90 26.78
N ALA A 270 -10.22 6.02 26.94
CA ALA A 270 -9.27 5.04 26.44
C ALA A 270 -9.53 3.63 27.01
N PRO A 271 -9.64 3.40 28.35
CA PRO A 271 -9.85 2.05 28.88
C PRO A 271 -11.10 1.36 28.33
N ARG A 272 -12.19 2.12 28.14
CA ARG A 272 -13.42 1.58 27.56
C ARG A 272 -13.23 1.18 26.10
N LEU A 273 -12.60 2.03 25.29
CA LEU A 273 -12.29 1.69 23.90
C LEU A 273 -11.46 0.42 23.83
N TYR A 274 -10.38 0.34 24.60
CA TYR A 274 -9.48 -0.80 24.56
C TYR A 274 -10.10 -2.09 25.09
N ALA A 275 -10.97 -2.01 26.11
CA ALA A 275 -11.72 -3.15 26.60
C ALA A 275 -12.72 -3.63 25.55
N ASP A 276 -13.53 -2.74 24.99
CA ASP A 276 -14.58 -3.06 24.03
C ASP A 276 -13.99 -3.61 22.72
N ARG A 277 -12.92 -2.99 22.20
CA ARG A 277 -12.34 -3.32 20.89
C ARG A 277 -11.28 -4.39 20.94
N PHE A 278 -10.51 -4.51 22.02
CA PHE A 278 -9.34 -5.40 22.05
C PHE A 278 -9.35 -6.33 23.26
N GLY A 279 -10.28 -6.19 24.20
CA GLY A 279 -10.32 -6.97 25.44
C GLY A 279 -9.21 -6.57 26.41
N ILE A 280 -8.64 -5.39 26.23
CA ILE A 280 -7.55 -4.86 27.05
C ILE A 280 -8.18 -3.97 28.13
N ARG A 281 -8.23 -4.46 29.37
CA ARG A 281 -8.82 -3.73 30.51
C ARG A 281 -7.93 -2.58 30.98
N GLU A 282 -6.63 -2.79 30.95
CA GLU A 282 -5.61 -1.81 31.35
C GLU A 282 -4.76 -1.48 30.12
N PRO A 283 -5.11 -0.43 29.37
CA PRO A 283 -4.30 0.00 28.23
C PRO A 283 -2.95 0.52 28.70
N ARG A 284 -1.92 0.27 27.88
CA ARG A 284 -0.57 0.79 28.11
C ARG A 284 -0.54 2.31 27.99
N ASP A 285 0.46 2.96 28.56
CA ASP A 285 0.60 4.42 28.49
C ASP A 285 0.68 4.95 27.06
N THR A 286 1.37 4.25 26.15
CA THR A 286 1.40 4.62 24.72
C THR A 286 0.01 4.52 24.07
N GLN A 287 -0.80 3.56 24.48
CA GLN A 287 -2.18 3.37 23.99
C GLN A 287 -3.09 4.47 24.52
N THR A 288 -3.00 4.79 25.82
CA THR A 288 -3.73 5.90 26.43
C THR A 288 -3.35 7.24 25.80
N ALA A 289 -2.05 7.51 25.62
CA ALA A 289 -1.56 8.73 24.98
C ALA A 289 -2.05 8.85 23.52
N ALA A 290 -2.11 7.75 22.76
CA ALA A 290 -2.62 7.78 21.38
C ALA A 290 -4.11 8.15 21.33
N TYR A 291 -4.92 7.63 22.26
CA TYR A 291 -6.31 8.02 22.42
C TYR A 291 -6.44 9.51 22.77
N GLU A 292 -5.68 9.99 23.75
CA GLU A 292 -5.71 11.38 24.21
C GLU A 292 -5.34 12.35 23.09
N VAL A 293 -4.24 12.10 22.37
CA VAL A 293 -3.83 12.92 21.23
C VAL A 293 -4.94 12.99 20.19
N ALA A 294 -5.53 11.86 19.78
CA ALA A 294 -6.64 11.88 18.83
C ALA A 294 -7.92 12.52 19.38
N ALA A 295 -8.14 12.49 20.69
CA ALA A 295 -9.24 13.16 21.36
C ALA A 295 -9.08 14.69 21.42
N GLU A 296 -7.83 15.17 21.48
CA GLU A 296 -7.46 16.58 21.64
C GLU A 296 -7.19 17.31 20.31
N MET A 297 -6.81 16.61 19.23
CA MET A 297 -6.49 17.24 17.94
C MET A 297 -7.62 18.15 17.42
N ASP A 298 -7.37 19.41 17.07
CA ASP A 298 -8.45 20.32 16.68
C ASP A 298 -9.00 20.04 15.26
N ARG A 299 -8.16 19.48 14.38
CA ARG A 299 -8.47 19.14 12.98
C ARG A 299 -7.73 17.84 12.58
N PRO A 300 -8.10 17.18 11.45
CA PRO A 300 -7.32 16.05 10.90
C PRO A 300 -5.83 16.39 10.79
N GLY A 301 -4.95 15.41 10.84
CA GLY A 301 -3.51 15.67 10.76
C GLY A 301 -2.64 14.42 10.69
N LEU A 302 -1.34 14.64 10.80
CA LEU A 302 -0.33 13.60 10.88
C LEU A 302 0.03 13.36 12.35
N ALA A 303 0.09 12.09 12.74
CA ALA A 303 0.65 11.64 14.01
C ALA A 303 1.76 10.61 13.75
N ILE A 304 2.83 10.67 14.53
CA ILE A 304 3.97 9.75 14.50
C ILE A 304 4.09 9.13 15.89
N ILE A 305 3.85 7.83 15.99
CA ILE A 305 3.96 7.06 17.23
C ILE A 305 5.34 6.36 17.24
N GLU A 306 6.22 6.86 18.09
CA GLU A 306 7.56 6.28 18.32
C GLU A 306 7.56 5.57 19.66
N ALA A 307 7.54 4.24 19.61
CA ALA A 307 7.55 3.43 20.82
C ALA A 307 8.28 2.10 20.60
N PRO A 308 8.88 1.51 21.64
CA PRO A 308 9.56 0.23 21.54
C PRO A 308 8.70 -0.88 20.92
N THR A 309 9.37 -1.90 20.37
CA THR A 309 8.64 -3.07 19.85
C THR A 309 7.88 -3.76 20.99
N GLY A 310 6.65 -4.19 20.72
CA GLY A 310 5.82 -4.85 21.74
C GLY A 310 4.95 -3.93 22.59
N GLU A 311 5.08 -2.60 22.52
CA GLU A 311 4.23 -1.63 23.26
C GLU A 311 2.78 -1.54 22.75
N GLY A 312 2.38 -2.39 21.79
CA GLY A 312 1.02 -2.40 21.25
C GLY A 312 0.73 -1.21 20.33
N LYS A 313 1.73 -0.75 19.55
CA LYS A 313 1.59 0.31 18.54
C LYS A 313 0.44 0.04 17.58
N THR A 314 0.23 -1.22 17.18
CA THR A 314 -0.88 -1.61 16.31
C THR A 314 -2.24 -1.28 16.92
N GLU A 315 -2.51 -1.69 18.17
CA GLU A 315 -3.75 -1.32 18.88
C GLU A 315 -3.85 0.18 19.12
N ALA A 316 -2.74 0.85 19.43
CA ALA A 316 -2.69 2.30 19.57
C ALA A 316 -3.14 3.00 18.29
N ALA A 317 -2.62 2.57 17.14
CA ALA A 317 -2.94 3.12 15.82
C ALA A 317 -4.40 2.87 15.42
N LEU A 318 -4.93 1.66 15.64
CA LEU A 318 -6.33 1.33 15.32
C LEU A 318 -7.31 2.13 16.18
N ALA A 319 -7.05 2.24 17.48
CA ALA A 319 -7.85 3.06 18.39
C ALA A 319 -7.80 4.55 18.02
N MET A 320 -6.60 5.06 17.74
CA MET A 320 -6.39 6.44 17.30
C MET A 320 -7.14 6.70 15.98
N ALA A 321 -7.07 5.77 15.02
CA ALA A 321 -7.80 5.86 13.78
C ALA A 321 -9.33 5.89 13.98
N GLU A 322 -9.87 5.08 14.88
CA GLU A 322 -11.30 5.08 15.21
C GLU A 322 -11.75 6.42 15.81
N VAL A 323 -10.96 7.00 16.72
CA VAL A 323 -11.25 8.32 17.30
C VAL A 323 -11.18 9.42 16.24
N LEU A 324 -10.13 9.44 15.40
CA LEU A 324 -9.98 10.43 14.34
C LEU A 324 -11.10 10.32 13.29
N ALA A 325 -11.45 9.09 12.90
CA ALA A 325 -12.50 8.85 11.93
C ALA A 325 -13.87 9.30 12.45
N ALA A 326 -14.20 8.98 13.71
CA ALA A 326 -15.44 9.41 14.35
C ALA A 326 -15.53 10.94 14.49
N ARG A 327 -14.42 11.61 14.82
CA ARG A 327 -14.40 13.06 15.02
C ARG A 327 -14.47 13.85 13.73
N PHE A 328 -13.82 13.36 12.68
CA PHE A 328 -13.62 14.10 11.44
C PHE A 328 -14.38 13.52 10.24
N GLY A 329 -15.27 12.55 10.47
CA GLY A 329 -16.22 12.09 9.45
C GLY A 329 -15.62 11.16 8.39
N PHE A 330 -14.57 10.40 8.71
CA PHE A 330 -14.01 9.37 7.83
C PHE A 330 -14.73 8.04 8.03
N ASN A 331 -14.85 7.24 6.96
CA ASN A 331 -15.59 5.96 6.96
C ASN A 331 -14.74 4.79 6.44
N GLY A 332 -13.42 4.92 6.49
CA GLY A 332 -12.50 3.89 6.05
C GLY A 332 -11.14 3.92 6.75
N LEU A 333 -10.38 2.86 6.56
CA LEU A 333 -9.04 2.64 7.10
C LEU A 333 -8.15 2.04 6.01
N PHE A 334 -6.96 2.58 5.82
CA PHE A 334 -5.88 1.89 5.12
C PHE A 334 -4.77 1.57 6.12
N PHE A 335 -4.40 0.30 6.26
CA PHE A 335 -3.27 -0.14 7.06
C PHE A 335 -2.18 -0.67 6.13
N GLY A 336 -1.09 0.10 6.00
CA GLY A 336 0.04 -0.16 5.12
C GLY A 336 1.23 -0.76 5.86
N LEU A 337 1.77 -1.85 5.33
CA LEU A 337 2.85 -2.61 5.96
C LEU A 337 4.08 -2.78 5.07
N PRO A 338 5.28 -2.96 5.65
CA PRO A 338 6.51 -3.10 4.87
C PRO A 338 6.57 -4.41 4.06
N THR A 339 5.84 -5.46 4.43
CA THR A 339 5.92 -6.76 3.72
C THR A 339 4.56 -7.45 3.60
N GLN A 340 4.48 -8.46 2.72
CA GLN A 340 3.25 -9.24 2.54
C GLN A 340 2.93 -10.14 3.74
N ALA A 341 3.96 -10.71 4.38
CA ALA A 341 3.79 -11.60 5.52
C ALA A 341 3.18 -10.85 6.72
N THR A 342 3.69 -9.64 6.98
CA THR A 342 3.14 -8.75 7.99
C THR A 342 1.72 -8.34 7.66
N GLY A 343 1.46 -8.04 6.38
CA GLY A 343 0.11 -7.69 5.92
C GLY A 343 -0.91 -8.78 6.20
N ASN A 344 -0.57 -10.05 5.97
CA ASN A 344 -1.44 -11.19 6.29
C ASN A 344 -1.72 -11.28 7.81
N GLN A 345 -0.68 -11.18 8.64
CA GLN A 345 -0.83 -11.27 10.10
C GLN A 345 -1.70 -10.13 10.67
N ILE A 346 -1.46 -8.89 10.23
CA ILE A 346 -2.27 -7.75 10.66
C ILE A 346 -3.68 -7.86 10.09
N PHE A 347 -3.87 -8.38 8.88
CA PHE A 347 -5.19 -8.61 8.32
C PHE A 347 -6.02 -9.57 9.20
N ASP A 348 -5.45 -10.70 9.62
CA ASP A 348 -6.13 -11.62 10.55
C ASP A 348 -6.43 -10.95 11.89
N ARG A 349 -5.47 -10.18 12.43
CA ARG A 349 -5.66 -9.44 13.68
C ARG A 349 -6.77 -8.38 13.57
N VAL A 350 -6.82 -7.66 12.46
CA VAL A 350 -7.85 -6.65 12.15
C VAL A 350 -9.21 -7.30 12.05
N LEU A 351 -9.33 -8.44 11.36
CA LEU A 351 -10.58 -9.21 11.26
C LEU A 351 -11.04 -9.73 12.63
N ASP A 352 -10.19 -10.48 13.32
CA ASP A 352 -10.57 -11.30 14.48
C ASP A 352 -10.66 -10.49 15.77
N LYS A 353 -9.81 -9.48 15.92
CA LYS A 353 -9.74 -8.72 17.17
C LYS A 353 -10.49 -7.41 17.11
N TRP A 354 -10.44 -6.69 16.00
CA TRP A 354 -11.02 -5.34 15.91
C TRP A 354 -12.38 -5.32 15.22
N LEU A 355 -12.49 -5.83 13.98
CA LEU A 355 -13.70 -5.75 13.17
C LEU A 355 -14.87 -6.50 13.80
N GLN A 356 -14.67 -7.74 14.27
CA GLN A 356 -15.71 -8.53 14.95
C GLN A 356 -16.23 -7.89 16.24
N ARG A 357 -15.53 -6.89 16.79
CA ARG A 357 -15.90 -6.18 18.03
C ARG A 357 -16.36 -4.75 17.78
N LEU A 358 -16.52 -4.34 16.52
CA LEU A 358 -17.14 -3.07 16.20
C LEU A 358 -18.63 -3.10 16.56
N PRO A 359 -19.18 -2.02 17.14
CA PRO A 359 -20.58 -1.91 17.49
C PRO A 359 -21.41 -1.53 16.24
N GLN A 360 -21.30 -2.31 15.17
CA GLN A 360 -21.93 -2.06 13.89
C GLN A 360 -22.40 -3.37 13.25
N ASP A 361 -23.60 -3.35 12.68
CA ASP A 361 -24.15 -4.41 11.82
C ASP A 361 -24.87 -3.74 10.63
N PRO A 362 -24.55 -4.09 9.37
CA PRO A 362 -23.51 -5.02 8.92
C PRO A 362 -22.08 -4.50 9.14
N LEU A 363 -21.13 -5.42 9.28
CA LEU A 363 -19.70 -5.10 9.35
C LEU A 363 -19.19 -4.54 8.01
N PRO A 364 -18.17 -3.66 8.04
CA PRO A 364 -17.68 -3.06 6.82
C PRO A 364 -16.94 -4.05 5.93
N THR A 365 -17.00 -3.81 4.61
CA THR A 365 -16.27 -4.62 3.63
C THR A 365 -14.76 -4.45 3.77
N VAL A 366 -14.03 -5.57 3.62
CA VAL A 366 -12.58 -5.61 3.83
C VAL A 366 -11.85 -6.04 2.55
N GLY A 367 -10.75 -5.35 2.25
CA GLY A 367 -9.82 -5.69 1.18
C GLY A 367 -8.42 -6.02 1.71
N LEU A 368 -7.83 -7.11 1.21
CA LEU A 368 -6.40 -7.39 1.36
C LEU A 368 -5.68 -7.03 0.06
N VAL A 369 -4.70 -6.12 0.11
CA VAL A 369 -4.08 -5.54 -1.09
C VAL A 369 -2.57 -5.75 -1.10
N HIS A 370 -2.17 -6.81 -1.79
CA HIS A 370 -0.80 -7.08 -2.21
C HIS A 370 -0.82 -8.11 -3.34
N GLY A 371 0.31 -8.29 -4.03
CA GLY A 371 0.42 -9.19 -5.19
C GLY A 371 0.12 -10.69 -4.93
N LYS A 372 -0.17 -11.07 -3.69
CA LYS A 372 -0.53 -12.45 -3.28
C LYS A 372 -1.81 -12.54 -2.45
N ALA A 373 -2.62 -11.48 -2.39
CA ALA A 373 -3.80 -11.44 -1.53
C ALA A 373 -4.77 -12.58 -1.80
N SER A 374 -4.95 -12.98 -3.07
CA SER A 374 -5.78 -14.11 -3.46
C SER A 374 -5.32 -15.47 -2.90
N ARG A 375 -4.10 -15.57 -2.36
CA ARG A 375 -3.54 -16.78 -1.73
C ARG A 375 -3.79 -16.83 -0.22
N HIS A 376 -4.24 -15.72 0.38
CA HIS A 376 -4.48 -15.69 1.81
C HIS A 376 -5.79 -16.41 2.13
N LYS A 377 -5.69 -17.59 2.76
CA LYS A 377 -6.83 -18.48 3.00
C LYS A 377 -8.02 -17.77 3.66
N ARG A 378 -7.76 -17.00 4.73
CA ARG A 378 -8.81 -16.26 5.44
C ARG A 378 -9.50 -15.23 4.54
N TYR A 379 -8.77 -14.51 3.69
CA TYR A 379 -9.36 -13.53 2.76
C TYR A 379 -10.14 -14.20 1.62
N HIS A 380 -9.61 -15.30 1.08
CA HIS A 380 -10.30 -16.08 0.04
C HIS A 380 -11.62 -16.65 0.55
N ASP A 381 -11.61 -17.19 1.77
CA ASP A 381 -12.74 -17.87 2.40
C ASP A 381 -13.75 -16.89 3.04
N LEU A 382 -13.50 -15.57 3.00
CA LEU A 382 -14.52 -14.57 3.38
C LEU A 382 -15.76 -14.73 2.49
N PRO A 383 -16.97 -14.67 3.07
CA PRO A 383 -18.20 -14.66 2.31
C PRO A 383 -18.19 -13.49 1.32
N LEU A 384 -18.59 -13.79 0.09
CA LEU A 384 -18.80 -12.77 -0.92
C LEU A 384 -20.11 -12.06 -0.62
N GLY A 385 -20.01 -10.76 -0.39
CA GLY A 385 -21.18 -9.92 -0.27
C GLY A 385 -22.10 -10.01 -1.48
N GLY A 386 -23.40 -10.14 -1.25
CA GLY A 386 -24.42 -10.20 -2.31
C GLY A 386 -24.84 -11.60 -2.78
N ILE A 387 -24.35 -12.70 -2.19
CA ILE A 387 -24.76 -14.08 -2.51
C ILE A 387 -25.10 -14.87 -1.23
N GLY A 388 -26.41 -15.01 -0.90
CA GLY A 388 -26.92 -15.93 0.15
C GLY A 388 -27.47 -15.29 1.44
N GLU A 389 -28.34 -16.03 2.15
CA GLU A 389 -29.03 -15.61 3.39
C GLU A 389 -28.05 -15.27 4.53
N HIS A 390 -28.31 -14.13 5.17
CA HIS A 390 -27.55 -13.60 6.31
C HIS A 390 -27.60 -14.54 7.52
N GLY A 391 -26.50 -15.23 7.81
CA GLY A 391 -26.24 -15.90 9.09
C GLY A 391 -24.99 -15.32 9.74
N GLU A 392 -25.12 -14.87 11.01
CA GLU A 392 -24.12 -14.25 11.92
C GLU A 392 -23.25 -13.11 11.34
N ALA A 393 -23.00 -12.07 12.16
CA ALA A 393 -22.23 -10.87 11.81
C ALA A 393 -20.77 -11.19 11.44
N THR A 394 -20.55 -11.59 10.17
CA THR A 394 -19.25 -12.01 9.64
C THR A 394 -18.76 -10.96 8.64
N PRO A 395 -17.48 -10.54 8.68
CA PRO A 395 -16.92 -9.63 7.68
C PRO A 395 -17.04 -10.20 6.26
N THR A 396 -17.38 -9.37 5.28
CA THR A 396 -17.52 -9.77 3.87
C THR A 396 -16.42 -9.17 2.99
N ALA A 397 -16.18 -9.82 1.85
CA ALA A 397 -15.42 -9.23 0.75
C ALA A 397 -16.36 -8.93 -0.42
N SER A 398 -16.31 -7.72 -0.98
CA SER A 398 -17.09 -7.38 -2.18
C SER A 398 -16.50 -8.08 -3.41
N GLN A 399 -17.34 -8.82 -4.16
CA GLN A 399 -16.91 -9.52 -5.37
C GLN A 399 -16.37 -8.56 -6.43
N TRP A 400 -16.99 -7.38 -6.57
CA TRP A 400 -16.58 -6.38 -7.55
C TRP A 400 -15.31 -5.65 -7.15
N MET A 401 -15.10 -5.41 -5.85
CA MET A 401 -13.88 -4.75 -5.37
C MET A 401 -12.67 -5.69 -5.30
N ARG A 402 -12.82 -6.99 -5.60
CA ARG A 402 -11.67 -7.90 -5.75
C ARG A 402 -10.83 -7.52 -6.98
N GLY A 403 -9.51 -7.53 -6.81
CA GLY A 403 -8.53 -7.22 -7.86
C GLY A 403 -7.56 -6.11 -7.45
N SER A 404 -6.42 -6.01 -8.13
CA SER A 404 -5.31 -5.13 -7.72
C SER A 404 -5.64 -3.63 -7.74
N LYS A 405 -6.51 -3.17 -8.65
CA LYS A 405 -6.90 -1.75 -8.74
C LYS A 405 -8.07 -1.38 -7.83
N LYS A 406 -9.00 -2.30 -7.62
CA LYS A 406 -10.28 -2.03 -6.95
C LYS A 406 -10.27 -2.29 -5.45
N ALA A 407 -9.38 -3.16 -4.97
CA ALA A 407 -9.39 -3.56 -3.56
C ALA A 407 -9.00 -2.43 -2.60
N LEU A 408 -8.29 -1.40 -3.07
CA LEU A 408 -8.02 -0.20 -2.29
C LEU A 408 -9.30 0.63 -2.01
N LEU A 409 -10.33 0.48 -2.85
CA LEU A 409 -11.63 1.16 -2.68
C LEU A 409 -12.46 0.54 -1.54
N CYS A 410 -12.14 -0.67 -1.06
CA CYS A 410 -12.81 -1.26 0.10
C CYS A 410 -12.67 -0.32 1.32
N PRO A 411 -13.73 -0.03 2.09
CA PRO A 411 -13.69 0.84 3.27
C PRO A 411 -12.54 0.50 4.21
N ILE A 412 -12.38 -0.78 4.57
CA ILE A 412 -11.23 -1.26 5.33
C ILE A 412 -10.26 -1.97 4.39
N THR A 413 -9.02 -1.50 4.34
CA THR A 413 -7.96 -2.06 3.50
C THR A 413 -6.73 -2.35 4.33
N VAL A 414 -6.23 -3.58 4.28
CA VAL A 414 -4.90 -3.93 4.81
C VAL A 414 -4.03 -4.35 3.64
N GLY A 415 -2.79 -3.88 3.59
CA GLY A 415 -1.95 -4.18 2.44
C GLY A 415 -0.50 -3.76 2.60
N THR A 416 0.30 -4.00 1.57
CA THR A 416 1.66 -3.48 1.52
C THR A 416 1.65 -1.97 1.28
N VAL A 417 2.58 -1.25 1.90
CA VAL A 417 2.79 0.20 1.66
C VAL A 417 3.01 0.51 0.18
N ASP A 418 3.51 -0.43 -0.62
CA ASP A 418 3.66 -0.31 -2.07
C ASP A 418 2.37 0.17 -2.76
N GLN A 419 1.20 -0.28 -2.29
CA GLN A 419 -0.10 0.10 -2.84
C GLN A 419 -0.43 1.57 -2.58
N LEU A 420 0.01 2.08 -1.42
CA LEU A 420 -0.06 3.49 -1.08
C LEU A 420 0.94 4.31 -1.91
N LEU A 421 2.17 3.82 -2.09
CA LEU A 421 3.22 4.51 -2.85
C LEU A 421 2.83 4.74 -4.32
N PHE A 422 2.02 3.87 -4.92
CA PHE A 422 1.50 4.10 -6.27
C PHE A 422 0.58 5.34 -6.40
N ALA A 423 0.06 5.88 -5.29
CA ALA A 423 -0.63 7.17 -5.31
C ALA A 423 0.34 8.36 -5.50
N GLY A 424 1.64 8.17 -5.28
CA GLY A 424 2.66 9.19 -5.51
C GLY A 424 3.29 9.14 -6.89
N VAL A 425 2.84 8.23 -7.76
CA VAL A 425 3.44 7.95 -9.07
C VAL A 425 2.51 8.44 -10.19
N SER A 426 3.09 9.03 -11.24
CA SER A 426 2.39 9.40 -12.45
C SER A 426 2.02 8.15 -13.25
N ALA A 427 0.80 7.66 -13.04
CA ALA A 427 0.27 6.45 -13.66
C ALA A 427 -1.18 6.64 -14.10
N PRO A 428 -1.66 5.89 -15.12
CA PRO A 428 -3.07 5.86 -15.45
C PRO A 428 -3.92 5.49 -14.23
N HIS A 429 -5.09 6.13 -14.10
CA HIS A 429 -6.06 5.88 -13.03
C HIS A 429 -5.56 6.20 -11.61
N VAL A 430 -4.51 7.03 -11.45
CA VAL A 430 -3.99 7.43 -10.13
C VAL A 430 -5.07 8.11 -9.27
N MET A 431 -6.02 8.83 -9.88
CA MET A 431 -7.15 9.47 -9.21
C MET A 431 -8.05 8.49 -8.43
N LEU A 432 -8.17 7.22 -8.85
CA LEU A 432 -8.90 6.20 -8.09
C LEU A 432 -8.19 5.85 -6.77
N ARG A 433 -6.85 5.86 -6.78
CA ARG A 433 -6.05 5.64 -5.56
C ARG A 433 -6.20 6.81 -4.60
N HIS A 434 -6.18 8.05 -5.11
CA HIS A 434 -6.45 9.23 -4.29
C HIS A 434 -7.87 9.23 -3.72
N LEU A 435 -8.90 8.92 -4.53
CA LEU A 435 -10.28 8.76 -4.03
C LEU A 435 -10.34 7.75 -2.89
N ALA A 436 -9.73 6.58 -3.10
CA ALA A 436 -9.73 5.51 -2.12
C ALA A 436 -9.13 5.97 -0.78
N LEU A 437 -8.00 6.68 -0.81
CA LEU A 437 -7.32 7.19 0.38
C LEU A 437 -8.03 8.39 1.02
N ALA A 438 -8.68 9.25 0.23
CA ALA A 438 -9.35 10.46 0.69
C ALA A 438 -10.55 10.22 1.61
N ASN A 439 -11.06 8.97 1.65
CA ASN A 439 -12.15 8.54 2.52
C ASN A 439 -11.66 7.82 3.79
N LYS A 440 -10.34 7.69 3.98
CA LYS A 440 -9.74 6.81 4.99
C LYS A 440 -8.90 7.57 6.00
N VAL A 441 -8.73 6.97 7.17
CA VAL A 441 -7.52 7.17 7.98
C VAL A 441 -6.41 6.27 7.45
N VAL A 442 -5.21 6.81 7.26
CA VAL A 442 -4.06 6.07 6.71
C VAL A 442 -3.07 5.75 7.82
N VAL A 443 -2.84 4.46 8.07
CA VAL A 443 -1.82 3.97 8.99
C VAL A 443 -0.67 3.38 8.18
N ILE A 444 0.57 3.78 8.48
CA ILE A 444 1.77 3.24 7.85
C ILE A 444 2.68 2.69 8.93
N ASP A 445 2.94 1.38 8.88
CA ASP A 445 3.75 0.68 9.86
C ASP A 445 5.23 0.62 9.44
N GLU A 446 6.11 0.61 10.44
CA GLU A 446 7.57 0.49 10.32
C GLU A 446 8.19 1.47 9.31
N VAL A 447 7.87 2.77 9.41
CA VAL A 447 8.31 3.80 8.44
C VAL A 447 9.83 3.98 8.35
N HIS A 448 10.58 3.54 9.35
CA HIS A 448 12.05 3.54 9.36
C HIS A 448 12.66 2.50 8.40
N ALA A 449 11.90 1.50 7.96
CA ALA A 449 12.40 0.41 7.11
C ALA A 449 12.54 0.81 5.63
N TYR A 450 12.17 2.04 5.26
CA TYR A 450 12.12 2.48 3.86
C TYR A 450 13.45 3.07 3.40
N ASP A 451 13.89 2.67 2.20
CA ASP A 451 15.07 3.26 1.59
C ASP A 451 14.78 4.70 1.10
N ALA A 452 15.82 5.40 0.63
CA ALA A 452 15.66 6.78 0.16
C ALA A 452 14.82 6.92 -1.11
N TYR A 453 14.70 5.85 -1.90
CA TYR A 453 13.86 5.83 -3.09
C TYR A 453 12.38 5.79 -2.70
N MET A 454 12.00 4.81 -1.89
CA MET A 454 10.65 4.66 -1.32
C MET A 454 10.27 5.88 -0.49
N SER A 455 11.19 6.41 0.32
CA SER A 455 10.95 7.59 1.15
C SER A 455 10.63 8.81 0.30
N HIS A 456 11.31 9.02 -0.83
CA HIS A 456 11.01 10.14 -1.72
C HIS A 456 9.61 10.03 -2.34
N ILE A 457 9.18 8.83 -2.72
CA ILE A 457 7.81 8.57 -3.18
C ILE A 457 6.80 8.77 -2.04
N LEU A 458 7.12 8.29 -0.83
CA LEU A 458 6.29 8.48 0.36
C LEU A 458 6.10 9.97 0.66
N HIS A 459 7.13 10.79 0.54
CA HIS A 459 7.00 12.24 0.74
C HIS A 459 6.00 12.85 -0.24
N ARG A 460 6.03 12.44 -1.52
CA ARG A 460 5.01 12.87 -2.50
C ARG A 460 3.61 12.43 -2.08
N VAL A 461 3.45 11.19 -1.62
CA VAL A 461 2.15 10.70 -1.12
C VAL A 461 1.69 11.52 0.08
N LEU A 462 2.55 11.74 1.08
CA LEU A 462 2.23 12.51 2.28
C LEU A 462 1.79 13.94 1.91
N HIS A 463 2.44 14.57 0.94
CA HIS A 463 2.06 15.89 0.45
C HIS A 463 0.62 15.86 -0.10
N TRP A 464 0.28 14.88 -0.93
CA TRP A 464 -1.10 14.70 -1.42
C TRP A 464 -2.10 14.36 -0.31
N LEU A 465 -1.74 13.52 0.66
CA LEU A 465 -2.62 13.18 1.80
C LEU A 465 -2.89 14.40 2.68
N GLY A 466 -1.87 15.24 2.91
CA GLY A 466 -2.03 16.53 3.54
C GLY A 466 -3.03 17.39 2.77
N GLN A 467 -2.92 17.45 1.44
CA GLN A 467 -3.84 18.20 0.58
C GLN A 467 -5.28 17.74 0.68
N HIS A 468 -5.48 16.43 0.77
CA HIS A 468 -6.79 15.82 1.01
C HIS A 468 -7.26 15.92 2.47
N ARG A 469 -6.46 16.53 3.37
CA ARG A 469 -6.67 16.59 4.82
C ARG A 469 -6.95 15.21 5.44
N VAL A 470 -6.29 14.19 4.90
CA VAL A 470 -6.41 12.81 5.37
C VAL A 470 -5.62 12.64 6.67
N PRO A 471 -6.21 12.07 7.74
CA PRO A 471 -5.47 11.72 8.93
C PRO A 471 -4.46 10.61 8.62
N VAL A 472 -3.20 10.83 9.02
CA VAL A 472 -2.11 9.88 8.78
C VAL A 472 -1.48 9.51 10.12
N ILE A 473 -1.27 8.22 10.37
CA ILE A 473 -0.61 7.68 11.55
C ILE A 473 0.61 6.89 11.09
N LEU A 474 1.80 7.37 11.44
CA LEU A 474 3.06 6.69 11.14
C LEU A 474 3.53 5.97 12.40
N LEU A 475 3.87 4.69 12.26
CA LEU A 475 4.41 3.89 13.36
C LEU A 475 5.89 3.64 13.13
N SER A 476 6.68 3.88 14.16
CA SER A 476 8.08 3.48 14.18
C SER A 476 8.47 2.92 15.54
N ALA A 477 9.47 2.03 15.53
CA ALA A 477 10.18 1.75 16.77
C ALA A 477 10.91 3.02 17.22
N THR A 478 11.63 3.65 16.29
CA THR A 478 12.45 4.83 16.53
C THR A 478 12.59 5.61 15.23
N LEU A 479 12.74 6.93 15.26
CA LEU A 479 12.96 7.72 14.06
C LEU A 479 14.01 8.82 14.28
N PRO A 480 15.05 8.92 13.42
CA PRO A 480 15.98 10.04 13.49
C PRO A 480 15.24 11.39 13.37
N PRO A 481 15.64 12.44 14.12
CA PRO A 481 14.97 13.75 14.09
C PRO A 481 14.79 14.32 12.68
N ALA A 482 15.84 14.28 11.85
CA ALA A 482 15.78 14.75 10.48
C ALA A 482 14.79 13.97 9.60
N GLN A 483 14.58 12.68 9.84
CA GLN A 483 13.56 11.90 9.12
C GLN A 483 12.16 12.28 9.57
N ARG A 484 11.95 12.48 10.88
CA ARG A 484 10.69 12.95 11.45
C ARG A 484 10.28 14.31 10.91
N GLU A 485 11.20 15.27 10.92
CA GLU A 485 11.01 16.60 10.34
C GLU A 485 10.68 16.50 8.85
N ALA A 486 11.37 15.64 8.09
CA ALA A 486 11.10 15.47 6.67
C ALA A 486 9.71 14.86 6.39
N LEU A 487 9.24 13.91 7.20
CA LEU A 487 7.89 13.33 7.06
C LEU A 487 6.81 14.36 7.41
N ILE A 488 7.02 15.15 8.46
CA ILE A 488 6.12 16.25 8.85
C ILE A 488 6.09 17.33 7.76
N ALA A 489 7.25 17.73 7.25
CA ALA A 489 7.35 18.73 6.19
C ALA A 489 6.72 18.24 4.89
N ALA A 490 6.89 16.96 4.55
CA ALA A 490 6.24 16.37 3.40
C ALA A 490 4.71 16.40 3.51
N TYR A 491 4.14 16.10 4.68
CA TYR A 491 2.69 16.15 4.89
C TYR A 491 2.14 17.58 4.92
N THR A 492 2.85 18.50 5.57
CA THR A 492 2.39 19.88 5.73
C THR A 492 2.66 20.76 4.51
N GLY A 493 3.60 20.35 3.64
CA GLY A 493 4.09 21.15 2.51
C GLY A 493 5.15 22.19 2.91
N SER A 494 5.53 22.28 4.18
CA SER A 494 6.49 23.27 4.71
C SER A 494 7.24 22.72 5.93
N PRO A 495 8.48 23.17 6.21
CA PRO A 495 9.16 22.80 7.46
C PRO A 495 8.34 23.17 8.70
N ALA A 496 8.36 22.30 9.70
CA ALA A 496 7.68 22.49 10.98
C ALA A 496 8.71 22.54 12.11
N ASP A 497 8.42 23.30 13.17
CA ASP A 497 9.24 23.26 14.37
C ASP A 497 8.80 22.06 15.23
N VAL A 498 9.73 21.14 15.47
CA VAL A 498 9.49 19.90 16.22
C VAL A 498 10.23 19.98 17.56
N PRO A 499 9.52 20.06 18.70
CA PRO A 499 10.15 20.04 20.02
C PRO A 499 10.95 18.76 20.24
N ALA A 500 12.11 18.87 20.89
CA ALA A 500 12.94 17.73 21.27
C ALA A 500 12.50 17.19 22.65
N GLU A 501 11.63 16.18 22.70
CA GLU A 501 11.11 15.67 23.99
C GLU A 501 10.87 14.14 24.01
N GLY A 502 11.70 13.42 24.76
CA GLY A 502 11.37 12.10 25.34
C GLY A 502 11.20 10.90 24.40
N TYR A 503 11.20 9.70 24.97
CA TYR A 503 10.88 8.43 24.31
C TYR A 503 10.33 7.46 25.38
N PRO A 504 9.22 6.74 25.13
CA PRO A 504 8.33 6.77 23.97
C PRO A 504 7.60 8.11 23.78
N GLN A 505 7.26 8.46 22.55
CA GLN A 505 6.59 9.73 22.22
C GLN A 505 5.58 9.62 21.07
N ILE A 506 4.63 10.54 21.06
CA ILE A 506 3.70 10.77 19.95
C ILE A 506 3.84 12.21 19.49
N THR A 507 4.40 12.40 18.30
CA THR A 507 4.47 13.72 17.65
C THR A 507 3.24 13.89 16.77
N HIS A 508 2.55 15.04 16.82
CA HIS A 508 1.43 15.30 15.92
C HIS A 508 1.43 16.74 15.38
N VAL A 509 0.95 16.88 14.15
CA VAL A 509 0.78 18.16 13.47
C VAL A 509 -0.57 18.16 12.75
N PRO A 510 -1.37 19.22 12.84
CA PRO A 510 -2.64 19.28 12.15
C PRO A 510 -2.44 19.49 10.63
N ALA A 511 -3.40 19.06 9.82
CA ALA A 511 -3.38 19.24 8.37
C ALA A 511 -3.33 20.73 8.02
N PRO A 512 -2.60 21.15 6.98
CA PRO A 512 -2.55 22.55 6.58
C PRO A 512 -3.90 23.06 6.10
N LEU A 513 -4.24 24.29 6.45
CA LEU A 513 -5.34 25.02 5.83
C LEU A 513 -4.93 25.58 4.45
N PRO A 514 -5.89 25.88 3.55
CA PRO A 514 -5.59 26.43 2.23
C PRO A 514 -4.82 27.74 2.30
N GLU A 515 -5.19 28.60 3.25
CA GLU A 515 -4.53 29.90 3.51
C GLU A 515 -3.09 29.74 4.00
N GLU A 516 -2.82 28.78 4.90
CA GLU A 516 -1.48 28.44 5.38
C GLU A 516 -0.57 27.97 4.22
N ARG A 517 -1.15 27.28 3.23
CA ARG A 517 -0.42 26.82 2.04
C ARG A 517 -0.19 27.90 0.99
N ALA A 518 -1.19 28.74 0.74
CA ALA A 518 -1.06 29.86 -0.18
C ALA A 518 0.02 30.84 0.31
N ALA A 519 0.09 31.04 1.63
CA ALA A 519 1.22 31.73 2.25
C ALA A 519 2.53 30.98 1.92
N ALA A 520 2.61 29.67 2.19
CA ALA A 520 3.81 28.84 1.99
C ALA A 520 4.32 28.74 0.54
N SER A 521 3.47 28.88 -0.48
CA SER A 521 3.87 28.85 -1.90
C SER A 521 4.36 30.20 -2.42
N SER A 522 3.99 31.32 -1.78
CA SER A 522 4.43 32.68 -2.15
C SER A 522 5.91 32.98 -1.81
N PHE A 523 6.61 32.04 -1.15
CA PHE A 523 7.98 32.18 -0.63
C PHE A 523 9.13 32.08 -1.65
N PHE A 524 8.87 32.03 -2.96
CA PHE A 524 9.94 32.10 -3.97
C PHE A 524 10.56 33.51 -4.13
N ALA A 525 10.17 34.50 -3.31
CA ALA A 525 10.88 35.76 -3.14
C ALA A 525 11.78 35.75 -1.89
N PRO A 526 13.09 36.03 -2.00
CA PRO A 526 13.99 36.06 -0.85
C PRO A 526 13.76 37.35 -0.04
N SER A 527 12.93 37.30 1.00
CA SER A 527 12.98 38.32 2.06
C SER A 527 12.71 37.73 3.44
N SER A 528 13.79 37.65 4.22
CA SER A 528 14.01 37.85 5.67
C SER A 528 12.86 38.06 6.69
N ALA A 529 11.63 37.59 6.48
CA ALA A 529 10.58 37.62 7.48
C ALA A 529 10.27 36.21 7.99
N GLU A 530 10.60 35.94 9.25
CA GLU A 530 10.21 34.73 9.99
C GLU A 530 8.68 34.57 9.94
N SER A 531 8.24 33.69 9.06
CA SER A 531 6.82 33.37 8.91
C SER A 531 6.45 32.23 9.85
N PRO A 532 5.20 32.21 10.36
CA PRO A 532 4.80 31.23 11.37
C PRO A 532 4.87 29.82 10.79
N ARG A 533 5.83 29.03 11.28
CA ARG A 533 5.95 27.62 10.94
C ARG A 533 4.86 26.83 11.66
N PRO A 534 4.29 25.79 11.03
CA PRO A 534 3.44 24.85 11.76
C PRO A 534 4.23 24.29 12.95
N THR A 535 3.65 24.37 14.14
CA THR A 535 4.26 23.84 15.37
C THR A 535 3.77 22.42 15.60
N ALA A 536 4.68 21.45 15.57
CA ALA A 536 4.36 20.09 15.98
C ALA A 536 4.23 20.04 17.51
N ARG A 537 3.27 19.25 18.00
CA ARG A 537 3.08 19.00 19.43
C ARG A 537 3.56 17.60 19.76
N VAL A 538 4.25 17.45 20.89
CA VAL A 538 4.77 16.15 21.36
C VAL A 538 4.06 15.75 22.64
N ARG A 539 3.64 14.49 22.72
CA ARG A 539 3.15 13.86 23.95
C ARG A 539 4.10 12.72 24.31
N VAL A 540 4.79 12.85 25.43
CA VAL A 540 5.62 11.77 25.99
C VAL A 540 4.70 10.81 26.74
N ALA A 541 4.76 9.52 26.39
CA ALA A 541 4.04 8.50 27.14
C ALA A 541 4.84 8.10 28.38
N LYS A 542 4.14 7.79 29.47
CA LYS A 542 4.79 7.24 30.67
C LYS A 542 5.44 5.88 30.35
N ARG A 543 6.52 5.60 31.09
CA ARG A 543 7.39 4.45 30.84
C ARG A 543 6.76 3.19 31.43
N THR A 544 6.64 2.15 30.62
CA THR A 544 6.38 0.80 31.13
C THR A 544 7.67 0.26 31.76
N GLU A 545 7.85 0.42 33.08
CA GLU A 545 9.05 -0.04 33.82
C GLU A 545 9.35 -1.53 33.60
N ASP A 546 8.32 -2.32 33.29
CA ASP A 546 8.43 -3.77 33.20
C ASP A 546 9.32 -4.31 32.06
N ARG A 547 9.75 -3.45 31.13
CA ARG A 547 10.51 -3.81 29.93
C ARG A 547 11.83 -3.05 29.77
N ALA A 548 12.28 -2.35 30.82
CA ALA A 548 13.63 -1.82 30.84
C ALA A 548 14.64 -2.99 30.83
N ALA A 549 15.59 -2.95 29.91
CA ALA A 549 16.63 -3.96 29.79
C ALA A 549 17.99 -3.29 29.75
N ASP A 550 18.90 -3.75 30.59
CA ASP A 550 20.29 -3.30 30.62
C ASP A 550 21.16 -4.31 29.87
N LEU A 551 21.32 -4.04 28.58
CA LEU A 551 21.92 -4.92 27.59
C LEU A 551 23.44 -4.82 27.62
N ALA A 552 24.14 -5.92 27.89
CA ALA A 552 25.58 -5.99 27.65
C ALA A 552 25.86 -6.13 26.14
N VAL A 553 26.74 -5.28 25.61
CA VAL A 553 27.15 -5.31 24.20
C VAL A 553 28.57 -5.85 24.09
N GLU A 554 28.73 -6.98 23.39
CA GLU A 554 30.02 -7.63 23.21
C GLU A 554 30.48 -7.55 21.75
N LEU A 555 31.53 -6.77 21.51
CA LEU A 555 32.13 -6.62 20.19
C LEU A 555 33.09 -7.80 19.87
N ARG A 556 32.94 -8.42 18.70
CA ARG A 556 33.72 -9.58 18.23
C ARG A 556 34.23 -9.38 16.81
N PRO A 557 35.42 -8.78 16.61
CA PRO A 557 35.99 -8.57 15.29
C PRO A 557 36.40 -9.89 14.62
N GLU A 558 36.22 -9.96 13.31
CA GLU A 558 36.70 -11.06 12.44
C GLU A 558 38.15 -10.76 11.98
N SER A 559 39.03 -11.76 12.04
CA SER A 559 40.45 -11.72 11.70
C SER A 559 40.89 -12.72 10.62
N GLY A 560 40.00 -13.61 10.12
CA GLY A 560 40.28 -14.53 9.02
C GLY A 560 39.34 -15.75 8.91
N ALA A 561 39.75 -16.75 8.12
CA ALA A 561 38.91 -17.92 7.80
C ALA A 561 38.52 -18.79 9.01
N GLY A 562 39.24 -18.68 10.14
CA GLY A 562 38.98 -19.46 11.36
C GLY A 562 37.91 -18.87 12.29
N ASP A 563 37.45 -17.64 12.09
CA ASP A 563 36.57 -16.98 13.06
C ASP A 563 35.19 -17.61 13.14
N LEU A 564 34.64 -18.11 12.03
CA LEU A 564 33.36 -18.81 12.04
C LEU A 564 33.43 -20.03 12.98
N ALA A 565 34.52 -20.80 12.91
CA ALA A 565 34.69 -21.96 13.78
C ALA A 565 34.85 -21.55 15.26
N ARG A 566 35.60 -20.47 15.53
CA ARG A 566 35.75 -19.92 16.89
C ARG A 566 34.40 -19.45 17.45
N LEU A 567 33.63 -18.69 16.69
CA LEU A 567 32.31 -18.21 17.08
C LEU A 567 31.33 -19.36 17.29
N SER A 568 31.34 -20.37 16.41
CA SER A 568 30.53 -21.58 16.58
C SER A 568 30.89 -22.33 17.87
N GLY A 569 32.17 -22.41 18.21
CA GLY A 569 32.65 -22.95 19.50
C GLY A 569 32.18 -22.12 20.69
N GLU A 570 32.30 -20.79 20.64
CA GLU A 570 31.84 -19.88 21.70
C GLU A 570 30.33 -20.01 21.94
N ILE A 571 29.52 -20.12 20.87
CA ILE A 571 28.07 -20.36 20.98
C ILE A 571 27.79 -21.71 21.66
N ALA A 572 28.53 -22.77 21.28
CA ALA A 572 28.37 -24.08 21.90
C ALA A 572 28.74 -24.08 23.39
N GLU A 573 29.80 -23.38 23.77
CA GLU A 573 30.22 -23.23 25.16
C GLU A 573 29.18 -22.46 25.99
N ARG A 574 28.71 -21.30 25.50
CA ARG A 574 27.69 -20.48 26.20
C ARG A 574 26.35 -21.18 26.35
N THR A 575 26.04 -22.14 25.47
CA THR A 575 24.79 -22.92 25.49
C THR A 575 24.94 -24.31 26.10
N ALA A 576 26.09 -24.64 26.70
CA ALA A 576 26.32 -25.93 27.34
C ALA A 576 25.32 -26.21 28.48
N GLY A 577 24.88 -25.16 29.19
CA GLY A 577 23.83 -25.23 30.23
C GLY A 577 22.39 -25.09 29.70
N GLY A 578 22.18 -25.17 28.38
CA GLY A 578 20.90 -24.87 27.73
C GLY A 578 20.79 -23.41 27.26
N GLY A 579 19.67 -23.09 26.62
CA GLY A 579 19.33 -21.76 26.10
C GLY A 579 19.06 -21.71 24.61
N CYS A 580 18.26 -20.73 24.22
CA CYS A 580 17.91 -20.46 22.82
C CYS A 580 18.73 -19.28 22.29
N VAL A 581 19.43 -19.47 21.18
CA VAL A 581 20.28 -18.45 20.56
C VAL A 581 19.76 -18.07 19.19
N LEU A 582 19.76 -16.78 18.89
CA LEU A 582 19.51 -16.25 17.55
C LEU A 582 20.82 -15.72 16.95
N VAL A 583 21.20 -16.22 15.78
CA VAL A 583 22.38 -15.80 15.02
C VAL A 583 21.93 -15.12 13.73
N LEU A 584 22.01 -13.79 13.69
CA LEU A 584 21.56 -12.96 12.57
C LEU A 584 22.72 -12.58 11.64
N ARG A 585 22.61 -12.94 10.36
CA ARG A 585 23.58 -12.57 9.33
C ARG A 585 22.95 -11.65 8.28
N ASN A 586 23.72 -10.68 7.79
CA ASN A 586 23.20 -9.68 6.86
C ASN A 586 22.96 -10.23 5.44
N THR A 587 23.56 -11.37 5.09
CA THR A 587 23.41 -12.00 3.77
C THR A 587 23.04 -13.47 3.88
N VAL A 588 22.30 -13.98 2.90
CA VAL A 588 21.89 -15.39 2.87
C VAL A 588 23.10 -16.32 2.80
N VAL A 589 24.14 -15.95 2.04
CA VAL A 589 25.39 -16.74 1.96
C VAL A 589 26.06 -16.87 3.32
N ARG A 590 26.23 -15.77 4.08
CA ARG A 590 26.79 -15.83 5.43
C ARG A 590 25.90 -16.64 6.39
N THR A 591 24.59 -16.54 6.22
CA THR A 591 23.61 -17.34 6.99
C THR A 591 23.86 -18.84 6.77
N GLN A 592 23.95 -19.27 5.51
CA GLN A 592 24.21 -20.67 5.13
C GLN A 592 25.60 -21.14 5.60
N GLN A 593 26.65 -20.33 5.42
CA GLN A 593 28.01 -20.64 5.90
C GLN A 593 28.06 -20.80 7.43
N THR A 594 27.37 -19.93 8.17
CA THR A 594 27.30 -20.00 9.64
C THR A 594 26.54 -21.24 10.10
N TYR A 595 25.44 -21.59 9.42
CA TYR A 595 24.69 -22.82 9.69
C TYR A 595 25.55 -24.06 9.48
N GLU A 596 26.26 -24.18 8.36
CA GLU A 596 27.16 -25.31 8.10
C GLU A 596 28.31 -25.40 9.10
N ALA A 597 28.84 -24.27 9.58
CA ALA A 597 29.84 -24.26 10.65
C ALA A 597 29.27 -24.77 11.98
N LEU A 598 28.05 -24.36 12.34
CA LEU A 598 27.37 -24.77 13.58
C LEU A 598 26.92 -26.24 13.58
N ARG A 599 26.66 -26.85 12.41
CA ARG A 599 26.34 -28.29 12.30
C ARG A 599 27.44 -29.21 12.86
N LYS A 600 28.67 -28.72 13.00
CA LYS A 600 29.77 -29.46 13.63
C LYS A 600 29.64 -29.56 15.15
N PHE A 601 28.84 -28.67 15.76
CA PHE A 601 28.69 -28.54 17.22
C PHE A 601 27.28 -28.88 17.71
N PHE A 602 26.27 -28.74 16.85
CA PHE A 602 24.87 -28.96 17.20
C PHE A 602 24.24 -30.04 16.32
N PRO A 603 23.42 -30.95 16.89
CA PRO A 603 22.65 -31.90 16.11
C PRO A 603 21.55 -31.18 15.30
N ALA A 604 21.09 -31.81 14.21
CA ALA A 604 20.16 -31.18 13.27
C ALA A 604 18.81 -30.77 13.89
N ASN A 605 18.37 -31.43 14.96
CA ASN A 605 17.13 -31.11 15.68
C ASN A 605 17.24 -29.89 16.61
N GLU A 606 18.46 -29.43 16.93
CA GLU A 606 18.73 -28.25 17.76
C GLU A 606 19.19 -27.03 16.95
N LEU A 607 19.20 -27.15 15.62
CA LEU A 607 19.66 -26.12 14.71
C LEU A 607 18.57 -25.80 13.69
N THR A 608 18.42 -24.53 13.34
CA THR A 608 17.44 -24.10 12.34
C THR A 608 18.02 -23.02 11.46
N LEU A 609 17.83 -23.17 10.14
CA LEU A 609 18.17 -22.16 9.15
C LEU A 609 16.89 -21.42 8.71
N ALA A 610 16.93 -20.09 8.69
CA ALA A 610 15.81 -19.26 8.23
C ALA A 610 16.28 -18.12 7.32
N HIS A 611 15.80 -18.07 6.08
CA HIS A 611 16.12 -16.98 5.14
C HIS A 611 15.09 -16.87 4.02
N ALA A 612 15.18 -15.84 3.18
CA ALA A 612 14.18 -15.58 2.13
C ALA A 612 14.15 -16.61 0.98
N ARG A 613 15.18 -17.46 0.82
CA ARG A 613 15.34 -18.41 -0.29
C ARG A 613 14.67 -19.78 -0.08
N PHE A 614 13.53 -19.83 0.59
CA PHE A 614 12.68 -21.03 0.72
C PHE A 614 11.42 -20.89 -0.13
N THR A 615 10.78 -22.00 -0.48
CA THR A 615 9.42 -22.00 -1.06
C THR A 615 8.43 -21.36 -0.08
N ALA A 616 7.26 -20.94 -0.59
CA ALA A 616 6.22 -20.37 0.24
C ALA A 616 5.77 -21.33 1.35
N ALA A 617 5.60 -22.63 1.06
CA ALA A 617 5.25 -23.64 2.06
C ALA A 617 6.35 -23.84 3.11
N ASP A 618 7.60 -24.08 2.70
CA ASP A 618 8.70 -24.32 3.64
C ASP A 618 8.93 -23.09 4.53
N ARG A 619 8.81 -21.88 3.95
CA ARG A 619 8.89 -20.63 4.72
C ARG A 619 7.77 -20.49 5.74
N ALA A 620 6.52 -20.77 5.35
CA ALA A 620 5.38 -20.70 6.27
C ALA A 620 5.54 -21.70 7.43
N ALA A 621 6.02 -22.91 7.15
CA ALA A 621 6.32 -23.91 8.17
C ALA A 621 7.45 -23.47 9.11
N LEU A 622 8.51 -22.84 8.57
CA LEU A 622 9.60 -22.27 9.38
C LEU A 622 9.10 -21.15 10.29
N ASP A 623 8.35 -20.20 9.76
CA ASP A 623 7.80 -19.06 10.53
C ASP A 623 6.89 -19.57 11.66
N GLU A 624 6.03 -20.56 11.40
CA GLU A 624 5.16 -21.15 12.42
C GLU A 624 5.94 -21.92 13.49
N ARG A 625 6.98 -22.65 13.10
CA ARG A 625 7.87 -23.35 14.04
C ARG A 625 8.59 -22.35 14.95
N LEU A 626 9.08 -21.25 14.40
CA LEU A 626 9.73 -20.20 15.17
C LEU A 626 8.75 -19.55 16.16
N ARG A 627 7.54 -19.23 15.71
CA ARG A 627 6.49 -18.64 16.55
C ARG A 627 6.07 -19.56 17.69
N THR A 628 5.85 -20.85 17.39
CA THR A 628 5.43 -21.84 18.38
C THR A 628 6.51 -22.13 19.41
N GLY A 629 7.77 -22.31 18.96
CA GLY A 629 8.89 -22.65 19.85
C GLY A 629 9.44 -21.46 20.64
N PHE A 630 9.45 -20.25 20.07
CA PHE A 630 10.09 -19.09 20.69
C PHE A 630 9.13 -17.98 21.11
N GLY A 631 7.83 -18.18 20.95
CA GLY A 631 6.78 -17.23 21.35
C GLY A 631 6.61 -17.06 22.87
N PRO A 632 5.68 -16.20 23.31
CA PRO A 632 5.49 -15.84 24.70
C PRO A 632 5.13 -17.04 25.59
N PRO A 633 5.43 -16.99 26.90
CA PRO A 633 4.90 -17.95 27.86
C PRO A 633 3.37 -17.87 27.93
N VAL A 634 2.74 -18.96 28.38
CA VAL A 634 1.27 -19.10 28.34
C VAL A 634 0.71 -18.81 29.74
N PRO A 635 -0.18 -17.82 29.90
CA PRO A 635 -0.88 -17.60 31.17
C PRO A 635 -1.85 -18.76 31.45
N ASP A 636 -1.88 -19.27 32.66
CA ASP A 636 -2.92 -20.18 33.12
C ASP A 636 -4.26 -19.43 33.18
N ALA A 637 -5.29 -19.97 32.49
CA ALA A 637 -6.58 -19.32 32.33
C ALA A 637 -7.39 -19.21 33.63
N VAL A 638 -7.02 -19.97 34.67
CA VAL A 638 -7.74 -20.06 35.94
C VAL A 638 -6.97 -19.41 37.09
N THR A 639 -5.66 -19.65 37.18
CA THR A 639 -4.82 -19.13 38.27
C THR A 639 -4.14 -17.81 37.94
N GLY A 640 -4.02 -17.47 36.64
CA GLY A 640 -3.27 -16.30 36.18
C GLY A 640 -1.74 -16.45 36.29
N GLU A 641 -1.24 -17.60 36.75
CA GLU A 641 0.20 -17.88 36.81
C GLU A 641 0.77 -18.08 35.40
N VAL A 642 1.94 -17.49 35.13
CA VAL A 642 2.59 -17.57 33.82
C VAL A 642 3.44 -18.83 33.75
N ALA A 643 2.93 -19.86 33.09
CA ALA A 643 3.67 -21.10 32.85
C ALA A 643 4.61 -20.94 31.64
N GLU A 644 5.76 -21.61 31.70
CA GLU A 644 6.70 -21.62 30.58
C GLU A 644 6.06 -22.23 29.33
N ASN A 645 6.43 -21.72 28.16
CA ASN A 645 5.97 -22.30 26.89
C ASN A 645 6.51 -23.73 26.75
N GLN A 646 5.63 -24.73 26.82
CA GLN A 646 5.99 -26.15 26.76
C GLN A 646 6.67 -26.54 25.43
N HIS A 647 6.45 -25.76 24.36
CA HIS A 647 7.08 -25.98 23.07
C HIS A 647 8.47 -25.33 22.96
N ARG A 648 8.90 -24.54 23.96
CA ARG A 648 10.22 -23.91 23.94
C ARG A 648 11.31 -24.96 24.17
N PRO A 649 12.26 -25.12 23.25
CA PRO A 649 13.32 -26.10 23.40
C PRO A 649 14.27 -25.70 24.54
N ALA A 650 14.82 -26.71 25.24
CA ALA A 650 15.80 -26.50 26.31
C ALA A 650 17.11 -25.90 25.78
N ARG A 651 17.53 -26.29 24.56
CA ARG A 651 18.67 -25.74 23.84
C ARG A 651 18.37 -25.70 22.35
N HIS A 652 18.57 -24.56 21.70
CA HIS A 652 18.37 -24.44 20.24
C HIS A 652 19.09 -23.23 19.66
N VAL A 653 19.59 -23.34 18.43
CA VAL A 653 20.22 -22.24 17.70
C VAL A 653 19.46 -21.98 16.40
N VAL A 654 19.00 -20.75 16.22
CA VAL A 654 18.38 -20.28 14.98
C VAL A 654 19.36 -19.39 14.25
N VAL A 655 19.80 -19.81 13.06
CA VAL A 655 20.63 -19.01 12.17
C VAL A 655 19.73 -18.39 11.12
N ALA A 656 19.62 -17.07 11.12
CA ALA A 656 18.66 -16.36 10.29
C ALA A 656 19.27 -15.17 9.53
N SER A 657 18.69 -14.85 8.38
CA SER A 657 18.90 -13.55 7.74
C SER A 657 17.92 -12.51 8.31
N GLN A 658 17.77 -11.35 7.64
CA GLN A 658 16.82 -10.31 8.08
C GLN A 658 15.34 -10.76 8.18
N VAL A 659 15.00 -11.96 7.73
CA VAL A 659 13.65 -12.52 7.85
C VAL A 659 13.20 -12.70 9.31
N ALA A 660 14.12 -12.87 10.24
CA ALA A 660 13.81 -12.99 11.67
C ALA A 660 13.79 -11.65 12.41
N GLU A 661 14.13 -10.55 11.73
CA GLU A 661 14.18 -9.21 12.33
C GLU A 661 12.79 -8.58 12.43
N GLN A 662 11.94 -8.79 11.43
CA GLN A 662 10.66 -8.08 11.30
C GLN A 662 9.48 -9.01 11.61
N SER A 663 8.62 -8.58 12.54
CA SER A 663 7.27 -9.11 12.75
C SER A 663 7.12 -10.59 13.12
N LEU A 664 8.11 -11.11 13.84
CA LEU A 664 7.98 -12.34 14.61
C LEU A 664 8.03 -12.01 16.09
N ASP A 665 6.99 -12.42 16.83
CA ASP A 665 6.92 -12.28 18.29
C ASP A 665 7.68 -13.44 18.93
N VAL A 666 9.02 -13.35 18.91
CA VAL A 666 9.94 -14.41 19.36
C VAL A 666 10.97 -13.87 20.36
N ASP A 667 11.42 -14.75 21.25
CA ASP A 667 12.31 -14.45 22.37
C ASP A 667 13.50 -15.42 22.40
N PHE A 668 14.70 -14.88 22.55
CA PHE A 668 15.96 -15.62 22.68
C PHE A 668 16.73 -15.18 23.92
N ASP A 669 17.57 -16.09 24.42
CA ASP A 669 18.40 -15.91 25.61
C ASP A 669 19.74 -15.23 25.28
N LEU A 670 20.21 -15.39 24.04
CA LEU A 670 21.40 -14.74 23.46
C LEU A 670 21.12 -14.33 22.02
N VAL A 671 21.57 -13.15 21.61
CA VAL A 671 21.54 -12.71 20.21
C VAL A 671 22.97 -12.45 19.73
N VAL A 672 23.36 -13.12 18.66
CA VAL A 672 24.60 -12.89 17.92
C VAL A 672 24.21 -12.28 16.59
N THR A 673 24.82 -11.16 16.18
CA THR A 673 24.42 -10.46 14.97
C THR A 673 25.60 -9.88 14.21
N ASP A 674 25.54 -9.85 12.88
CA ASP A 674 26.41 -9.00 12.07
C ASP A 674 26.12 -7.52 12.37
N LEU A 675 27.15 -6.68 12.32
CA LEU A 675 27.01 -5.23 12.42
C LEU A 675 25.99 -4.70 11.40
N ALA A 676 25.09 -3.84 11.85
CA ALA A 676 24.09 -3.16 11.05
C ALA A 676 23.95 -1.71 11.57
N PRO A 677 23.24 -0.83 10.85
CA PRO A 677 22.78 0.44 11.40
C PRO A 677 22.13 0.25 12.80
N VAL A 678 22.34 1.22 13.69
CA VAL A 678 22.02 1.09 15.12
C VAL A 678 20.53 0.83 15.40
N ASP A 679 19.64 1.44 14.64
CA ASP A 679 18.19 1.23 14.68
C ASP A 679 17.81 -0.23 14.38
N LEU A 680 18.44 -0.84 13.38
CA LEU A 680 18.26 -2.27 13.10
C LEU A 680 18.86 -3.14 14.21
N LEU A 681 20.02 -2.78 14.78
CA LEU A 681 20.58 -3.50 15.93
C LEU A 681 19.64 -3.45 17.15
N VAL A 682 19.03 -2.31 17.44
CA VAL A 682 18.02 -2.17 18.50
C VAL A 682 16.79 -3.03 18.19
N GLN A 683 16.34 -3.09 16.93
CA GLN A 683 15.22 -3.96 16.52
C GLN A 683 15.56 -5.45 16.72
N ARG A 684 16.79 -5.86 16.39
CA ARG A 684 17.31 -7.21 16.61
C ARG A 684 17.44 -7.53 18.10
N ALA A 685 17.94 -6.59 18.89
CA ALA A 685 17.99 -6.69 20.35
C ALA A 685 16.60 -6.80 20.97
N GLY A 686 15.55 -6.28 20.33
CA GLY A 686 14.15 -6.49 20.74
C GLY A 686 13.63 -7.94 20.64
N ARG A 687 14.47 -8.90 20.24
CA ARG A 687 14.22 -10.35 20.34
C ARG A 687 14.97 -11.00 21.50
N LEU A 688 15.93 -10.30 22.08
CA LEU A 688 16.66 -10.72 23.26
C LEU A 688 15.81 -10.41 24.50
N HIS A 689 15.54 -11.44 25.29
CA HIS A 689 14.81 -11.31 26.55
C HIS A 689 13.45 -10.60 26.43
N ARG A 690 12.80 -10.77 25.27
CA ARG A 690 11.59 -10.04 24.88
C ARG A 690 10.39 -10.25 25.82
N HIS A 691 10.26 -11.45 26.38
CA HIS A 691 9.21 -11.81 27.33
C HIS A 691 9.81 -12.08 28.70
N ARG A 692 9.11 -11.68 29.77
CA ARG A 692 9.44 -12.14 31.12
C ARG A 692 9.20 -13.65 31.17
N ARG A 693 10.24 -14.40 31.51
CA ARG A 693 10.20 -15.85 31.61
C ARG A 693 10.53 -16.29 33.02
N PRO A 694 9.83 -17.31 33.55
CA PRO A 694 10.10 -17.83 34.89
C PRO A 694 11.46 -18.53 34.98
N ARG A 695 12.01 -19.04 33.86
CA ARG A 695 13.30 -19.73 33.83
C ARG A 695 14.14 -19.30 32.63
N ARG A 696 15.34 -18.78 32.88
CA ARG A 696 16.43 -18.66 31.91
C ARG A 696 17.65 -19.44 32.40
N PRO A 697 18.49 -20.00 31.52
CA PRO A 697 19.73 -20.64 31.92
C PRO A 697 20.63 -19.67 32.70
N ALA A 698 21.32 -20.15 33.75
CA ALA A 698 22.10 -19.29 34.64
C ALA A 698 23.12 -18.40 33.89
N GLY A 699 23.83 -18.97 32.92
CA GLY A 699 24.81 -18.26 32.08
C GLY A 699 24.23 -17.30 31.04
N LEU A 700 22.90 -17.30 30.85
CA LEU A 700 22.17 -16.46 29.88
C LEU A 700 21.01 -15.69 30.56
N SER A 701 21.09 -15.53 31.87
CA SER A 701 20.08 -14.85 32.70
C SER A 701 20.12 -13.33 32.53
N SER A 702 21.27 -12.78 32.12
CA SER A 702 21.43 -11.37 31.73
C SER A 702 21.41 -11.25 30.21
N PRO A 703 20.77 -10.21 29.64
CA PRO A 703 20.70 -10.02 28.20
C PRO A 703 22.06 -9.61 27.65
N VAL A 704 22.56 -10.39 26.68
CA VAL A 704 23.82 -10.12 25.97
C VAL A 704 23.57 -10.05 24.45
N LEU A 705 24.07 -8.99 23.81
CA LEU A 705 24.12 -8.83 22.36
C LEU A 705 25.57 -8.93 21.89
N VAL A 706 25.88 -9.96 21.10
CA VAL A 706 27.21 -10.14 20.50
C VAL A 706 27.19 -9.59 19.06
N VAL A 707 28.06 -8.63 18.76
CA VAL A 707 28.16 -7.98 17.45
C VAL A 707 29.42 -8.44 16.70
N THR A 708 29.22 -8.98 15.50
CA THR A 708 30.23 -9.58 14.60
C THR A 708 30.15 -8.92 13.21
N GLY A 709 30.70 -9.52 12.15
CA GLY A 709 30.49 -9.03 10.78
C GLY A 709 31.29 -7.77 10.42
N TYR A 710 32.42 -7.55 11.08
CA TYR A 710 33.41 -6.54 10.72
C TYR A 710 34.81 -7.04 11.06
N THR A 711 35.83 -6.62 10.32
CA THR A 711 37.22 -6.97 10.62
C THR A 711 37.92 -5.87 11.39
N GLY A 712 38.61 -6.25 12.46
CA GLY A 712 39.51 -5.35 13.19
C GLY A 712 40.83 -5.21 12.44
N ARG A 713 41.44 -4.02 12.49
CA ARG A 713 42.80 -3.82 11.98
C ARG A 713 43.78 -3.60 13.13
N SER A 714 44.92 -4.28 13.05
CA SER A 714 46.01 -4.15 14.03
C SER A 714 46.69 -2.78 14.00
N ASP A 715 46.61 -2.05 12.88
CA ASP A 715 47.14 -0.69 12.71
C ASP A 715 46.24 0.41 13.29
N GLY A 716 45.11 0.05 13.93
CA GLY A 716 44.14 1.02 14.45
C GLY A 716 43.35 1.78 13.36
N GLY A 717 43.48 1.37 12.09
CA GLY A 717 42.71 1.90 10.97
C GLY A 717 41.22 1.52 11.02
N PRO A 718 40.41 2.06 10.09
CA PRO A 718 38.97 1.77 10.02
C PRO A 718 38.72 0.28 9.73
N PRO A 719 37.64 -0.30 10.29
CA PRO A 719 37.28 -1.70 10.04
C PRO A 719 36.94 -1.91 8.56
N SER A 720 36.95 -3.17 8.12
CA SER A 720 36.33 -3.56 6.85
C SER A 720 35.10 -4.42 7.11
N PHE A 721 34.16 -4.43 6.16
CA PHE A 721 32.89 -5.15 6.27
C PHE A 721 32.79 -6.22 5.18
N PRO A 722 32.19 -7.38 5.47
CA PRO A 722 31.99 -8.43 4.47
C PRO A 722 31.17 -7.93 3.26
N THR A 723 31.63 -8.22 2.04
CA THR A 723 31.00 -7.80 0.77
C THR A 723 30.49 -8.95 -0.09
N SER A 724 30.57 -10.19 0.41
CA SER A 724 30.49 -11.45 -0.36
C SER A 724 29.21 -11.70 -1.16
N ASP A 725 28.20 -10.83 -1.07
CA ASP A 725 27.01 -10.91 -1.92
C ASP A 725 26.30 -9.54 -2.15
N GLY A 726 27.03 -8.44 -1.98
CA GLY A 726 26.53 -7.06 -2.06
C GLY A 726 26.89 -6.22 -0.82
N LYS A 727 26.46 -4.94 -0.83
CA LYS A 727 26.56 -4.02 0.31
C LYS A 727 25.16 -3.82 0.89
N PRO A 728 24.72 -4.62 1.89
CA PRO A 728 23.36 -4.56 2.39
C PRO A 728 23.04 -3.23 3.09
N TYR A 729 24.06 -2.57 3.64
CA TYR A 729 23.94 -1.29 4.33
C TYR A 729 25.03 -0.31 3.88
N PRO A 730 24.78 1.01 3.95
CA PRO A 730 25.81 2.01 3.68
C PRO A 730 26.98 1.93 4.67
N HIS A 731 28.21 1.92 4.15
CA HIS A 731 29.43 1.90 4.97
C HIS A 731 29.49 3.03 6.01
N HIS A 732 28.94 4.20 5.69
CA HIS A 732 28.93 5.35 6.60
C HIS A 732 28.22 5.02 7.93
N PHE A 733 27.02 4.44 7.88
CA PHE A 733 26.28 4.07 9.09
C PHE A 733 26.90 2.90 9.83
N LEU A 734 27.54 1.95 9.13
CA LEU A 734 28.28 0.87 9.78
C LEU A 734 29.49 1.40 10.58
N LEU A 735 30.28 2.31 9.98
CA LEU A 735 31.42 2.94 10.66
C LEU A 735 30.97 3.73 11.88
N ARG A 736 29.90 4.54 11.75
CA ARG A 736 29.37 5.34 12.86
C ARG A 736 28.80 4.46 13.97
N THR A 737 28.03 3.42 13.62
CA THR A 737 27.48 2.48 14.61
C THR A 737 28.59 1.79 15.39
N LEU A 738 29.63 1.27 14.72
CA LEU A 738 30.75 0.65 15.42
C LEU A 738 31.51 1.65 16.28
N ALA A 739 31.67 2.90 15.84
CA ALA A 739 32.33 3.93 16.64
C ALA A 739 31.60 4.19 17.97
N VAL A 740 30.27 4.28 17.95
CA VAL A 740 29.45 4.44 19.16
C VAL A 740 29.55 3.20 20.06
N LEU A 741 29.35 2.01 19.50
CA LEU A 741 29.37 0.77 20.29
C LEU A 741 30.73 0.44 20.91
N ARG A 742 31.84 1.02 20.41
CA ARG A 742 33.17 0.87 21.03
C ARG A 742 33.33 1.63 22.33
N GLU A 743 32.48 2.63 22.56
CA GLU A 743 32.48 3.46 23.76
C GLU A 743 31.35 3.05 24.72
N CYS A 744 30.55 2.04 24.36
CA CYS A 744 29.41 1.57 25.14
C CYS A 744 29.50 0.07 25.42
N ASP A 745 29.82 -0.30 26.65
CA ASP A 745 29.78 -1.71 27.10
C ASP A 745 28.36 -2.17 27.43
N ARG A 746 27.46 -1.22 27.74
CA ARG A 746 26.07 -1.47 28.11
C ARG A 746 25.14 -0.46 27.44
N VAL A 747 23.92 -0.90 27.15
CA VAL A 747 22.85 -0.09 26.56
C VAL A 747 21.58 -0.31 27.36
N HIS A 748 21.06 0.75 27.98
CA HIS A 748 19.79 0.74 28.69
C HIS A 748 18.67 0.98 27.70
N ILE A 749 17.88 -0.05 27.39
CA ILE A 749 16.70 0.07 26.55
C ILE A 749 15.51 0.31 27.48
N PRO A 750 14.65 1.32 27.24
CA PRO A 750 14.60 2.19 26.06
C PRO A 750 15.43 3.49 26.13
N ASP A 751 16.03 3.81 27.27
CA ASP A 751 16.54 5.15 27.59
C ASP A 751 17.70 5.64 26.72
N ASP A 752 18.66 4.77 26.40
CA ASP A 752 19.84 5.12 25.60
C ASP A 752 19.54 5.13 24.08
N VAL A 753 18.41 4.56 23.66
CA VAL A 753 18.09 4.35 22.24
C VAL A 753 18.02 5.65 21.43
N PRO A 754 17.32 6.72 21.87
CA PRO A 754 17.31 7.99 21.15
C PRO A 754 18.70 8.60 21.01
N GLY A 755 19.49 8.59 22.10
CA GLY A 755 20.85 9.13 22.10
C GLY A 755 21.80 8.37 21.16
N LEU A 756 21.67 7.05 21.08
CA LEU A 756 22.41 6.22 20.14
C LEU A 756 22.05 6.53 18.68
N ILE A 757 20.76 6.71 18.39
CA ILE A 757 20.28 7.04 17.05
C ILE A 757 20.76 8.42 16.64
N ASP A 758 20.63 9.43 17.52
CA ASP A 758 21.07 10.79 17.25
C ASP A 758 22.57 10.87 17.00
N GLN A 759 23.38 10.11 17.75
CA GLN A 759 24.81 10.02 17.48
C GLN A 759 25.10 9.38 16.12
N VAL A 760 24.52 8.23 15.80
CA VAL A 760 24.83 7.50 14.56
C VAL A 760 24.34 8.24 13.31
N TYR A 761 23.17 8.88 13.37
CA TYR A 761 22.58 9.59 12.24
C TYR A 761 22.91 11.10 12.20
N GLY A 762 23.43 11.65 13.29
CA GLY A 762 23.83 13.04 13.40
C GLY A 762 25.17 13.38 12.70
N GLY A 763 25.52 14.68 12.74
CA GLY A 763 26.73 15.20 12.10
C GLY A 763 28.00 15.19 12.96
N THR A 764 27.89 14.90 14.25
CA THR A 764 29.04 14.96 15.17
C THR A 764 30.15 13.98 14.76
N PRO A 765 31.43 14.39 14.75
CA PRO A 765 32.54 13.45 14.53
C PRO A 765 32.56 12.35 15.59
N LEU A 766 32.74 11.09 15.16
CA LEU A 766 32.73 9.92 16.05
C LEU A 766 33.96 9.04 15.82
N GLY A 767 34.34 8.29 16.86
CA GLY A 767 35.39 7.30 16.83
C GLY A 767 36.81 7.87 16.65
N PRO A 768 37.81 6.98 16.49
CA PRO A 768 39.21 7.37 16.39
C PRO A 768 39.48 8.32 15.21
N LYS A 769 40.41 9.27 15.39
CA LYS A 769 40.85 10.19 14.33
C LYS A 769 41.33 9.46 13.05
N SER A 770 41.90 8.26 13.20
CA SER A 770 42.30 7.40 12.08
C SER A 770 41.13 6.99 11.16
N TRP A 771 39.89 7.09 11.64
CA TRP A 771 38.69 6.71 10.89
C TRP A 771 38.07 7.90 10.14
N HIS A 772 38.33 9.14 10.56
CA HIS A 772 37.61 10.34 10.10
C HIS A 772 37.65 10.51 8.58
N SER A 773 38.82 10.40 7.94
CA SER A 773 38.94 10.49 6.47
C SER A 773 38.18 9.39 5.71
N SER A 774 38.00 8.22 6.32
CA SER A 774 37.21 7.14 5.73
C SER A 774 35.73 7.30 6.00
N MET A 775 35.35 7.85 7.16
CA MET A 775 33.96 8.23 7.46
C MET A 775 33.45 9.35 6.56
N GLU A 776 34.27 10.37 6.30
CA GLU A 776 33.96 11.48 5.40
C GLU A 776 33.75 10.99 3.96
N ARG A 777 34.69 10.19 3.44
CA ARG A 777 34.53 9.55 2.12
C ARG A 777 33.28 8.66 2.05
N ALA A 778 33.00 7.90 3.10
CA ALA A 778 31.79 7.08 3.17
C ALA A 778 30.52 7.96 3.21
N ALA A 779 30.55 9.11 3.88
CA ALA A 779 29.46 10.09 3.93
C ALA A 779 29.20 10.71 2.55
N GLU A 780 30.26 11.07 1.81
CA GLU A 780 30.14 11.58 0.43
C GLU A 780 29.51 10.54 -0.49
N ASN A 781 30.06 9.32 -0.50
CA ASN A 781 29.52 8.22 -1.29
C ASN A 781 28.04 7.94 -0.96
N LEU A 782 27.66 8.05 0.32
CA LEU A 782 26.27 7.93 0.74
C LEU A 782 25.43 9.08 0.17
N ARG A 783 25.86 10.33 0.30
CA ARG A 783 25.14 11.51 -0.23
C ARG A 783 24.93 11.41 -1.74
N GLU A 784 25.95 11.02 -2.50
CA GLU A 784 25.85 10.78 -3.94
C GLU A 784 24.86 9.66 -4.28
N SER A 785 24.93 8.53 -3.55
CA SER A 785 24.03 7.38 -3.74
C SER A 785 22.58 7.74 -3.44
N LEU A 786 22.31 8.46 -2.34
CA LEU A 786 20.97 8.93 -1.97
C LEU A 786 20.43 9.94 -3.00
N ALA A 787 21.29 10.85 -3.49
CA ALA A 787 20.90 11.79 -4.53
C ALA A 787 20.56 11.08 -5.86
N ALA A 788 21.31 10.03 -6.23
CA ALA A 788 21.00 9.21 -7.39
C ALA A 788 19.65 8.48 -7.26
N LEU A 789 19.39 7.86 -6.10
CA LEU A 789 18.11 7.21 -5.80
C LEU A 789 16.94 8.21 -5.87
N ARG A 790 17.10 9.41 -5.30
CA ARG A 790 16.09 10.47 -5.37
C ARG A 790 15.80 10.88 -6.81
N ARG A 791 16.83 11.15 -7.63
CA ARG A 791 16.66 11.49 -9.06
C ARG A 791 15.91 10.39 -9.82
N GLN A 792 16.20 9.12 -9.55
CA GLN A 792 15.48 8.00 -10.16
C GLN A 792 14.02 7.95 -9.74
N ALA A 793 13.71 8.22 -8.46
CA ALA A 793 12.32 8.32 -8.00
C ALA A 793 11.59 9.50 -8.62
N SER A 794 12.22 10.68 -8.72
CA SER A 794 11.61 11.91 -9.26
C SER A 794 11.09 11.74 -10.69
N ALA A 795 11.72 10.88 -11.50
CA ALA A 795 11.28 10.59 -12.87
C ALA A 795 9.89 9.92 -12.95
N LEU A 796 9.41 9.33 -11.85
CA LEU A 796 8.13 8.62 -11.79
C LEU A 796 7.07 9.38 -11.00
N LEU A 797 7.44 10.43 -10.26
CA LEU A 797 6.53 11.07 -9.32
C LEU A 797 5.37 11.76 -10.06
N LEU A 798 4.21 11.69 -9.43
CA LEU A 798 3.10 12.61 -9.71
C LEU A 798 3.59 14.04 -9.42
N ALA A 799 3.04 15.03 -10.12
CA ALA A 799 3.33 16.43 -9.83
C ALA A 799 3.07 16.77 -8.35
N GLU A 800 3.80 17.76 -7.84
CA GLU A 800 3.50 18.36 -6.54
C GLU A 800 2.06 18.93 -6.60
N PRO A 801 1.28 18.86 -5.52
CA PRO A 801 0.02 19.57 -5.45
C PRO A 801 0.27 21.07 -5.30
N ASP A 802 0.35 21.77 -6.43
CA ASP A 802 0.52 23.22 -6.48
C ASP A 802 -0.76 23.94 -6.02
N PRO A 803 -0.73 24.74 -4.94
CA PRO A 803 -1.90 25.48 -4.47
C PRO A 803 -2.32 26.61 -5.44
N THR A 804 -1.48 26.99 -6.40
CA THR A 804 -1.77 28.00 -7.43
C THR A 804 -2.35 27.40 -8.71
N ALA A 805 -2.30 26.07 -8.88
CA ALA A 805 -2.85 25.41 -10.04
C ALA A 805 -4.39 25.50 -10.06
N SER A 806 -4.93 25.91 -11.20
CA SER A 806 -6.38 26.00 -11.45
C SER A 806 -7.01 24.69 -11.89
N ASP A 807 -6.25 23.77 -12.50
CA ASP A 807 -6.77 22.51 -13.02
C ASP A 807 -5.74 21.37 -13.07
N LEU A 808 -6.22 20.17 -13.43
CA LEU A 808 -5.47 18.90 -13.41
C LEU A 808 -4.64 18.62 -14.67
N SER A 809 -4.60 19.52 -15.64
CA SER A 809 -3.97 19.26 -16.95
C SER A 809 -2.47 19.00 -16.86
N GLU A 810 -1.80 19.58 -15.87
CA GLU A 810 -0.35 19.40 -15.67
C GLU A 810 0.03 18.20 -14.80
N LEU A 811 -0.95 17.51 -14.23
CA LEU A 811 -0.73 16.52 -13.18
C LEU A 811 0.10 15.31 -13.64
N GLN A 812 -0.04 14.91 -14.91
CA GLN A 812 0.52 13.67 -15.48
C GLN A 812 1.45 13.93 -16.69
N HIS A 813 2.06 15.12 -16.82
CA HIS A 813 2.90 15.49 -17.98
C HIS A 813 4.04 14.53 -18.37
N SER A 814 4.50 13.69 -17.44
CA SER A 814 5.55 12.67 -17.66
C SER A 814 5.02 11.27 -17.97
N ALA A 815 3.70 11.04 -17.89
CA ALA A 815 3.10 9.75 -18.23
C ALA A 815 3.17 9.55 -19.74
N SER A 816 4.12 8.74 -20.20
CA SER A 816 4.18 8.30 -21.58
C SER A 816 2.82 7.73 -22.01
N HIS A 817 2.15 8.45 -22.93
CA HIS A 817 0.94 7.97 -23.59
C HIS A 817 1.25 6.60 -24.24
N GLY A 818 0.55 5.55 -23.81
CA GLY A 818 0.61 4.23 -24.45
C GLY A 818 1.04 3.04 -23.57
N VAL A 819 1.18 3.21 -22.25
CA VAL A 819 1.58 2.09 -21.37
C VAL A 819 0.36 1.52 -20.63
N ASP A 820 -0.28 0.53 -21.24
CA ASP A 820 -1.24 -0.34 -20.55
C ASP A 820 -0.54 -1.01 -19.35
N GLU A 821 -1.15 -0.93 -18.15
CA GLU A 821 -0.64 -1.60 -16.93
C GLU A 821 -0.44 -3.12 -17.15
N GLU A 822 -1.09 -3.73 -18.14
CA GLU A 822 -0.99 -5.15 -18.48
C GLU A 822 0.09 -5.50 -19.53
N SER A 823 0.54 -4.55 -20.36
CA SER A 823 1.42 -4.82 -21.51
C SER A 823 2.88 -4.43 -21.29
N ALA A 824 3.24 -3.80 -20.17
CA ALA A 824 4.58 -3.28 -19.94
C ALA A 824 5.47 -4.19 -19.08
N GLY A 825 6.37 -4.91 -19.76
CA GLY A 825 7.57 -5.48 -19.15
C GLY A 825 8.55 -4.45 -18.58
N ASN A 826 8.34 -3.15 -18.83
CA ASN A 826 9.01 -2.03 -18.15
C ASN A 826 8.13 -1.52 -17.01
N ARG A 827 8.30 -2.13 -15.83
CA ARG A 827 7.49 -1.91 -14.63
C ARG A 827 7.73 -0.52 -14.02
N LEU A 828 6.67 0.28 -13.86
CA LEU A 828 6.59 1.26 -12.77
C LEU A 828 6.81 0.49 -11.45
N SER A 829 7.96 0.68 -10.81
CA SER A 829 8.33 -0.01 -9.58
C SER A 829 8.49 0.99 -8.46
N VAL A 830 7.69 0.87 -7.41
CA VAL A 830 7.80 1.70 -6.20
C VAL A 830 8.89 1.20 -5.24
N ARG A 831 9.60 0.12 -5.60
CA ARG A 831 10.80 -0.35 -4.92
C ARG A 831 11.95 -0.49 -5.90
N LEU A 832 13.14 -0.04 -5.52
CA LEU A 832 14.36 -0.42 -6.21
C LEU A 832 14.93 -1.67 -5.54
N GLY A 833 15.28 -2.65 -6.38
CA GLY A 833 15.86 -3.90 -5.92
C GLY A 833 16.44 -4.64 -7.11
N GLU A 834 17.31 -5.60 -6.82
CA GLU A 834 17.79 -6.49 -7.86
C GLU A 834 16.57 -7.14 -8.54
N PRO A 835 16.49 -7.12 -9.88
CA PRO A 835 15.41 -7.77 -10.61
C PRO A 835 15.21 -9.20 -10.09
N SER A 836 13.97 -9.58 -9.78
CA SER A 836 13.66 -10.90 -9.25
C SER A 836 12.55 -11.57 -10.05
N ALA A 837 12.65 -12.90 -10.19
CA ALA A 837 11.61 -13.75 -10.73
C ALA A 837 10.93 -14.53 -9.61
N GLU A 838 9.61 -14.67 -9.72
CA GLU A 838 8.87 -15.67 -8.96
C GLU A 838 8.73 -16.93 -9.83
N ILE A 839 9.10 -18.08 -9.27
CA ILE A 839 9.20 -19.36 -9.96
C ILE A 839 8.50 -20.41 -9.13
N ILE A 840 7.77 -21.32 -9.78
CA ILE A 840 7.22 -22.52 -9.18
C ILE A 840 8.27 -23.63 -9.29
N LEU A 841 8.79 -24.10 -8.16
CA LEU A 841 9.71 -25.21 -8.12
C LEU A 841 8.97 -26.55 -8.09
N LEU A 842 9.27 -27.44 -9.03
CA LEU A 842 8.76 -28.81 -9.04
C LEU A 842 9.93 -29.79 -9.09
N ARG A 843 9.73 -31.04 -8.65
CA ARG A 843 10.72 -32.12 -8.75
C ARG A 843 10.24 -33.18 -9.71
N LYS A 844 11.11 -33.62 -10.62
CA LYS A 844 10.88 -34.80 -11.47
C LYS A 844 11.02 -36.06 -10.61
N VAL A 845 10.01 -36.93 -10.61
CA VAL A 845 10.05 -38.24 -9.93
C VAL A 845 10.39 -39.36 -10.93
N ASP A 846 9.79 -39.31 -12.11
CA ASP A 846 10.05 -40.18 -13.25
C ASP A 846 9.94 -39.39 -14.57
N GLU A 847 10.05 -40.03 -15.74
CA GLU A 847 9.99 -39.35 -17.05
C GLU A 847 8.72 -38.53 -17.30
N THR A 848 7.62 -38.83 -16.61
CA THR A 848 6.28 -38.25 -16.85
C THR A 848 5.68 -37.57 -15.61
N THR A 849 6.25 -37.78 -14.43
CA THR A 849 5.69 -37.33 -13.16
C THR A 849 6.52 -36.23 -12.54
N VAL A 850 5.88 -35.09 -12.26
CA VAL A 850 6.43 -34.00 -11.45
C VAL A 850 5.61 -33.81 -10.17
N CYS A 851 6.29 -33.53 -9.07
CA CYS A 851 5.71 -33.36 -7.74
C CYS A 851 6.21 -32.07 -7.06
N THR A 852 5.59 -31.73 -5.94
CA THR A 852 6.00 -30.64 -5.05
C THR A 852 7.41 -30.85 -4.47
N VAL A 853 8.17 -29.76 -4.28
CA VAL A 853 9.54 -29.82 -3.73
C VAL A 853 9.61 -29.62 -2.21
N SER A 854 8.59 -28.98 -1.64
CA SER A 854 8.53 -28.60 -0.22
C SER A 854 8.38 -29.82 0.69
N ALA A 855 8.72 -29.69 1.96
CA ALA A 855 8.55 -30.76 2.95
C ALA A 855 7.06 -31.14 3.11
N GLY A 856 6.78 -32.44 3.26
CA GLY A 856 5.42 -32.97 3.45
C GLY A 856 4.97 -33.93 2.34
N GLU A 857 3.66 -34.00 2.12
CA GLU A 857 3.04 -34.91 1.16
C GLU A 857 3.44 -34.54 -0.28
N GLN A 858 4.04 -35.50 -0.99
CA GLN A 858 4.45 -35.35 -2.38
C GLN A 858 3.22 -35.34 -3.28
N THR A 859 2.76 -34.14 -3.64
CA THR A 859 1.57 -33.96 -4.47
C THR A 859 1.96 -33.90 -5.94
N ARG A 860 1.36 -34.77 -6.77
CA ARG A 860 1.57 -34.79 -8.22
C ARG A 860 0.92 -33.58 -8.88
N ILE A 861 1.69 -32.87 -9.70
CA ILE A 861 1.25 -31.67 -10.43
C ILE A 861 1.13 -31.99 -11.93
N PRO A 862 -0.05 -31.86 -12.54
CA PRO A 862 -0.20 -32.03 -13.99
C PRO A 862 0.34 -30.81 -14.75
N LEU A 863 1.16 -31.06 -15.77
CA LEU A 863 1.65 -30.04 -16.71
C LEU A 863 0.83 -30.00 -18.02
N ASP A 864 0.10 -31.07 -18.29
CA ASP A 864 -0.75 -31.31 -19.47
C ASP A 864 -2.16 -30.72 -19.33
N ARG A 865 -2.57 -30.36 -18.11
CA ARG A 865 -3.83 -29.65 -17.82
C ARG A 865 -3.64 -28.61 -16.72
N ALA A 866 -4.45 -27.56 -16.74
CA ALA A 866 -4.45 -26.58 -15.67
C ALA A 866 -5.05 -27.17 -14.37
N PRO A 867 -4.40 -27.03 -13.20
CA PRO A 867 -4.97 -27.46 -11.94
C PRO A 867 -6.31 -26.75 -11.65
N SER A 868 -7.36 -27.53 -11.42
CA SER A 868 -8.72 -27.02 -11.18
C SER A 868 -9.13 -27.11 -9.70
N ALA A 869 -8.80 -28.22 -9.02
CA ALA A 869 -9.11 -28.44 -7.62
C ALA A 869 -8.32 -27.51 -6.68
N LYS A 870 -8.99 -26.95 -5.65
CA LYS A 870 -8.41 -26.01 -4.68
C LYS A 870 -7.08 -26.51 -4.10
N ARG A 871 -7.07 -27.71 -3.52
CA ARG A 871 -5.88 -28.35 -2.94
C ARG A 871 -4.69 -28.42 -3.90
N MET A 872 -4.94 -28.63 -5.19
CA MET A 872 -3.87 -28.72 -6.19
C MET A 872 -3.36 -27.34 -6.62
N LYS A 873 -4.24 -26.33 -6.70
CA LYS A 873 -3.84 -24.94 -6.90
C LYS A 873 -2.94 -24.47 -5.76
N ASP A 874 -3.37 -24.74 -4.51
CA ASP A 874 -2.61 -24.43 -3.31
C ASP A 874 -1.24 -25.13 -3.35
N ALA A 875 -1.21 -26.44 -3.62
CA ALA A 875 0.04 -27.20 -3.74
C ALA A 875 1.02 -26.61 -4.77
N VAL A 876 0.54 -26.11 -5.93
CA VAL A 876 1.37 -25.43 -6.93
C VAL A 876 1.91 -24.10 -6.39
N LEU A 877 1.02 -23.27 -5.84
CA LEU A 877 1.38 -21.92 -5.37
C LEU A 877 2.31 -21.96 -4.14
N ASP A 878 2.20 -23.00 -3.34
CA ASP A 878 3.05 -23.29 -2.18
C ASP A 878 4.51 -23.55 -2.59
N GLN A 879 4.76 -23.95 -3.84
CA GLN A 879 6.11 -24.12 -4.37
C GLN A 879 6.71 -22.83 -4.94
N ALA A 880 6.02 -21.70 -4.81
CA ALA A 880 6.53 -20.42 -5.29
C ALA A 880 7.76 -19.99 -4.47
N ILE A 881 8.85 -19.69 -5.16
CA ILE A 881 10.05 -19.07 -4.61
C ILE A 881 10.34 -17.77 -5.38
N ARG A 882 10.84 -16.74 -4.70
CA ARG A 882 11.30 -15.50 -5.34
C ARG A 882 12.80 -15.39 -5.24
N LEU A 883 13.46 -15.28 -6.39
CA LEU A 883 14.92 -15.27 -6.49
C LEU A 883 15.40 -14.09 -7.34
N PRO A 884 16.56 -13.47 -7.02
CA PRO A 884 17.20 -12.53 -7.92
C PRO A 884 17.47 -13.17 -9.28
N LEU A 885 17.30 -12.44 -10.39
CA LEU A 885 17.44 -12.98 -11.75
C LEU A 885 18.81 -13.63 -11.98
N ARG A 886 19.89 -13.13 -11.37
CA ARG A 886 21.24 -13.74 -11.46
C ARG A 886 21.33 -15.16 -10.86
N MET A 887 20.37 -15.54 -10.02
CA MET A 887 20.30 -16.82 -9.32
C MET A 887 19.27 -17.78 -9.94
N VAL A 888 18.69 -17.39 -11.07
CA VAL A 888 17.63 -18.12 -11.75
C VAL A 888 18.21 -18.75 -13.02
N PRO A 889 18.00 -20.05 -13.26
CA PRO A 889 18.33 -20.67 -14.53
C PRO A 889 17.25 -20.29 -15.56
N ILE A 890 17.41 -19.13 -16.19
CA ILE A 890 16.36 -18.47 -17.00
C ILE A 890 16.01 -19.31 -18.22
N GLU A 891 16.97 -19.98 -18.85
CA GLU A 891 16.75 -20.80 -20.05
C GLU A 891 15.97 -22.07 -19.75
N LYS A 892 15.94 -22.51 -18.48
CA LYS A 892 15.17 -23.67 -18.01
C LYS A 892 13.75 -23.34 -17.57
N LEU A 893 13.38 -22.06 -17.48
CA LEU A 893 12.02 -21.66 -17.11
C LEU A 893 11.05 -21.84 -18.27
N PHE A 894 9.87 -22.40 -17.99
CA PHE A 894 8.80 -22.51 -18.97
C PHE A 894 7.41 -22.26 -18.37
N LEU A 895 6.44 -21.95 -19.22
CA LEU A 895 5.01 -21.94 -18.87
C LEU A 895 4.37 -23.18 -19.52
N PRO A 896 3.79 -24.11 -18.75
CA PRO A 896 3.10 -25.27 -19.33
C PRO A 896 2.01 -24.83 -20.32
N ALA A 897 1.95 -25.46 -21.49
CA ALA A 897 1.07 -25.02 -22.58
C ALA A 897 -0.40 -24.98 -22.15
N ALA A 898 -0.84 -25.98 -21.38
CA ALA A 898 -2.21 -26.07 -20.87
C ALA A 898 -2.56 -25.01 -19.83
N TRP A 899 -1.58 -24.31 -19.27
CA TRP A 899 -1.81 -23.27 -18.25
C TRP A 899 -2.06 -21.88 -18.87
N LYS A 900 -1.74 -21.69 -20.15
CA LYS A 900 -1.86 -20.39 -20.85
C LYS A 900 -3.26 -19.80 -20.83
N HIS A 901 -4.30 -20.64 -20.81
CA HIS A 901 -5.70 -20.21 -20.86
C HIS A 901 -6.36 -20.10 -19.48
N ALA A 902 -5.66 -20.50 -18.42
CA ALA A 902 -6.18 -20.43 -17.06
C ALA A 902 -5.71 -19.14 -16.38
N LEU A 903 -6.65 -18.22 -16.15
CA LEU A 903 -6.38 -16.86 -15.62
C LEU A 903 -5.47 -16.84 -14.37
N TRP A 904 -5.58 -17.85 -13.50
CA TRP A 904 -4.81 -17.90 -12.25
C TRP A 904 -3.35 -18.35 -12.43
N CYS A 905 -3.03 -19.16 -13.46
CA CYS A 905 -1.69 -19.72 -13.66
C CYS A 905 -1.01 -19.34 -14.98
N GLN A 906 -1.68 -18.59 -15.87
CA GLN A 906 -1.14 -18.12 -17.17
C GLN A 906 0.15 -17.30 -17.08
N ARG A 907 0.47 -16.73 -15.90
CA ARG A 907 1.69 -15.95 -15.65
C ARG A 907 2.76 -16.70 -14.85
N LEU A 908 2.48 -17.91 -14.38
CA LEU A 908 3.44 -18.69 -13.60
C LEU A 908 4.58 -19.20 -14.49
N ARG A 909 5.79 -19.21 -13.95
CA ARG A 909 6.95 -19.84 -14.59
C ARG A 909 7.36 -21.02 -13.74
N VAL A 910 7.54 -22.17 -14.37
CA VAL A 910 7.85 -23.44 -13.73
C VAL A 910 9.31 -23.77 -13.98
N LEU A 911 9.98 -24.27 -12.95
CA LEU A 911 11.30 -24.86 -13.01
C LEU A 911 11.24 -26.27 -12.42
N VAL A 912 11.66 -27.26 -13.21
CA VAL A 912 11.65 -28.67 -12.80
C VAL A 912 13.07 -29.09 -12.43
N LEU A 913 13.24 -29.51 -11.17
CA LEU A 913 14.48 -30.02 -10.60
C LEU A 913 14.61 -31.53 -10.85
N SER A 914 15.85 -32.01 -10.96
CA SER A 914 16.20 -33.42 -11.06
C SER A 914 15.73 -34.21 -9.82
N GLY A 915 15.25 -35.43 -10.05
CA GLY A 915 14.78 -36.33 -8.99
C GLY A 915 15.86 -36.95 -8.12
N ARG A 916 17.11 -37.05 -8.61
CA ARG A 916 18.21 -37.72 -7.89
C ARG A 916 18.87 -36.84 -6.83
N ASP A 917 18.99 -35.56 -7.11
CA ASP A 917 19.81 -34.61 -6.35
C ASP A 917 19.11 -33.26 -6.12
N GLY A 918 17.88 -33.08 -6.61
CA GLY A 918 17.16 -31.81 -6.48
C GLY A 918 17.83 -30.65 -7.21
N SER A 919 18.66 -30.94 -8.23
CA SER A 919 19.48 -29.94 -8.92
C SER A 919 18.96 -29.58 -10.31
N VAL A 920 19.41 -28.42 -10.81
CA VAL A 920 19.31 -28.00 -12.20
C VAL A 920 20.60 -27.27 -12.61
N ARG A 921 21.03 -27.46 -13.85
CA ARG A 921 22.31 -26.95 -14.36
C ARG A 921 22.09 -26.00 -15.52
N GLU A 922 22.77 -24.86 -15.48
CA GLU A 922 22.77 -23.85 -16.54
C GLU A 922 24.10 -23.07 -16.50
N SER A 923 24.71 -22.83 -17.66
CA SER A 923 25.88 -21.94 -17.83
C SER A 923 27.02 -22.15 -16.81
N GLY A 924 27.39 -23.42 -16.56
CA GLY A 924 28.48 -23.77 -15.64
C GLY A 924 28.14 -23.68 -14.15
N LYS A 925 26.90 -23.39 -13.78
CA LYS A 925 26.42 -23.35 -12.39
C LYS A 925 25.50 -24.54 -12.10
N SER A 926 25.59 -25.06 -10.87
CA SER A 926 24.65 -26.04 -10.34
C SER A 926 23.77 -25.37 -9.30
N PHE A 927 22.46 -25.38 -9.52
CA PHE A 927 21.46 -24.85 -8.60
C PHE A 927 20.75 -26.01 -7.89
N VAL A 928 20.55 -25.92 -6.58
CA VAL A 928 19.97 -26.99 -5.76
C VAL A 928 18.93 -26.41 -4.81
N TYR A 929 17.85 -27.15 -4.60
CA TYR A 929 16.86 -26.84 -3.57
C TYR A 929 16.68 -28.00 -2.59
N SER A 930 16.70 -27.70 -1.29
CA SER A 930 16.20 -28.60 -0.24
C SER A 930 15.30 -27.85 0.75
N SER A 931 14.39 -28.55 1.41
CA SER A 931 13.55 -27.97 2.47
C SER A 931 14.33 -27.60 3.74
N GLU A 932 15.58 -28.07 3.87
CA GLU A 932 16.45 -27.75 5.01
C GLU A 932 17.36 -26.53 4.74
N ALA A 933 17.90 -26.42 3.52
CA ALA A 933 18.89 -25.40 3.15
C ALA A 933 18.34 -24.30 2.22
N GLY A 934 17.15 -24.52 1.66
CA GLY A 934 16.53 -23.69 0.64
C GLY A 934 17.30 -23.71 -0.68
N TRP A 935 17.17 -22.63 -1.46
CA TRP A 935 17.84 -22.47 -2.75
C TRP A 935 19.31 -22.08 -2.60
N THR A 936 20.20 -22.90 -3.17
CA THR A 936 21.65 -22.70 -3.23
C THR A 936 22.17 -22.80 -4.67
N HIS A 937 23.35 -22.23 -4.90
CA HIS A 937 24.06 -22.41 -6.17
C HIS A 937 25.56 -22.56 -5.93
N GLN A 938 26.23 -23.32 -6.78
CA GLN A 938 27.67 -23.52 -6.77
C GLN A 938 28.25 -23.26 -8.17
N ASN A 939 29.35 -22.51 -8.23
CA ASN A 939 30.16 -22.35 -9.44
C ASN A 939 31.09 -23.56 -9.58
N ARG A 940 31.37 -23.99 -10.82
CA ARG A 940 32.16 -25.20 -11.06
C ARG A 940 33.68 -25.09 -10.84
N ASP A 941 34.20 -23.93 -10.43
CA ASP A 941 35.64 -23.68 -10.36
C ASP A 941 36.18 -23.39 -8.94
N THR A 942 35.62 -24.05 -7.91
CA THR A 942 36.24 -24.13 -6.57
C THR A 942 36.08 -25.52 -5.98
#